data_AF-A0A3A4W3D9-F1
#
_entry.id   AF-A0A3A4W3D9-F1
#
_cell.length_a   1.000
_cell.length_b   1.000
_cell.length_c   1.000
_cell.angle_alpha   90.00
_cell.angle_beta   90.00
_cell.angle_gamma   90.00
#
_symmetry.space_group_name_H-M   'P 1'
#
loop_
_entity.id
_entity.type
_entity.pdbx_description
1 polymer ?
#
loop_
_entity_poly.entity_id
_entity_poly.type
_entity_poly.pdbx_seq_one_letter_code
_entity_poly.pdbx_strand_id
1 'polypeptide(L)'
;MWGLPAVEAVMLLAKSAKEGCAPKGLAEHCGEVMDAFEALFGKRGAPTRLGKEWLRFFKLGEEDFEGFFANGLASCGLHDIGKANDGFQRAVTKKGEQLLRHEHLSGMILALPEVQAWLDSNSQLDSDIVLSAVIGHHLKASQKDEPYYGSFAQPVSVMGRTLILYVDNLEFRECFDAVAKRLGMAPCTAIVPRIWSLTSVGDQPIENARGIVETRFDPRKTQELKNSSRRHQLLMAVKAAVIAADAAGSGLVREDIALRQWLHDAFKDALTAEEIDCHIIKKRIRAIETRTDNPFNFHDFQEHAARLGNRALLLASCGTGKTLAAWRWIEARLRERPQGRVLFLYPTRATATEGFRDYVSHAPETDAALLSGTARYELRDMFGNPDDERHGRNYLTEERLYALGFWQKRVFSATVDQFFGFLQQGYGGICLLPVLADSVVVIDEIHSFDTGMFSALLKFLDRFDAPVLCMTASLPARRREALQALGLEVFPDEKQQFVDLERRARLPRYRIKKIKGMGVAEEIARKAVAEDRRVLWVVNTVDRCQALASRMTDLQPLCYHSRFTLEHRKARHTEVVNAFQDSSRRGMLAITTQVCEMSLDLDAQVLISELAPIPALIQRMGRCNRHSQQRGEPLGEVNVYDPESNLPYPQEEMTLGRELIGKLTGKRTSQADLEGLLEEFTSAQEAEGERLIAFVADGFWSRGGAEELRENEDFTVPAVLDSDVEDYLATRRKDEPGDGFVVPVPRRFVQRRDSRLPGFLYVAPSSHYVAELGFLKEAPKRERAVVL
;
A
#
# COMPACT_ATOMS: atom_id res chain seq x y z
N MET A 1 24.03 -43.92 34.57
CA MET A 1 24.53 -43.97 33.18
C MET A 1 23.38 -44.31 32.26
N TRP A 2 22.62 -43.31 31.81
CA TRP A 2 21.74 -43.46 30.65
C TRP A 2 22.56 -42.97 29.46
N GLY A 3 22.88 -43.89 28.55
CA GLY A 3 23.71 -43.58 27.38
C GLY A 3 23.07 -42.48 26.56
N LEU A 4 23.75 -41.34 26.47
CA LEU A 4 23.50 -40.36 25.41
C LEU A 4 23.72 -41.08 24.08
N PRO A 5 22.76 -41.06 23.13
CA PRO A 5 23.00 -41.59 21.81
C PRO A 5 24.18 -40.84 21.19
N ALA A 6 25.03 -41.58 20.48
CA ALA A 6 26.13 -41.01 19.71
C ALA A 6 25.61 -39.86 18.84
N VAL A 7 26.39 -38.78 18.76
CA VAL A 7 26.14 -37.61 17.91
C VAL A 7 26.29 -38.05 16.46
N GLU A 8 25.27 -38.71 15.90
CA GLU A 8 25.08 -38.71 14.45
C GLU A 8 24.87 -37.24 14.05
N ALA A 9 25.54 -36.81 12.98
CA ALA A 9 25.43 -35.46 12.44
C ALA A 9 24.00 -35.22 11.93
N VAL A 10 23.08 -34.91 12.84
CA VAL A 10 21.70 -34.55 12.52
C VAL A 10 21.72 -33.12 12.00
N MET A 11 21.48 -32.96 10.70
CA MET A 11 21.22 -31.69 10.05
C MET A 11 20.08 -30.95 10.78
N LEU A 12 20.30 -29.70 11.20
CA LEU A 12 19.27 -28.90 11.85
C LEU A 12 18.43 -28.22 10.78
N LEU A 13 17.16 -28.54 10.69
CA LEU A 13 16.32 -28.01 9.64
C LEU A 13 15.94 -26.56 9.94
N ALA A 14 16.07 -25.69 8.93
CA ALA A 14 15.54 -24.33 8.99
C ALA A 14 14.04 -24.28 8.69
N LYS A 15 13.55 -25.20 7.84
CA LYS A 15 12.19 -25.24 7.27
C LYS A 15 11.78 -26.68 6.92
N SER A 16 10.48 -26.94 6.85
CA SER A 16 9.95 -28.23 6.37
C SER A 16 10.12 -28.36 4.86
N ALA A 17 10.48 -29.55 4.40
CA ALA A 17 10.51 -29.87 2.98
C ALA A 17 9.09 -29.85 2.39
N LYS A 18 8.89 -29.10 1.29
CA LYS A 18 7.72 -29.30 0.40
C LYS A 18 7.90 -30.61 -0.37
N GLU A 19 6.81 -31.24 -0.80
CA GLU A 19 6.89 -32.41 -1.69
C GLU A 19 7.75 -32.08 -2.92
N GLY A 20 8.83 -32.84 -3.11
CA GLY A 20 9.77 -32.66 -4.23
C GLY A 20 10.98 -31.74 -3.98
N CYS A 21 11.11 -31.09 -2.82
CA CYS A 21 12.28 -30.25 -2.47
C CYS A 21 13.15 -30.91 -1.39
N ALA A 22 14.48 -30.74 -1.47
CA ALA A 22 15.39 -31.18 -0.43
C ALA A 22 15.19 -30.38 0.88
N PRO A 23 15.31 -31.02 2.05
CA PRO A 23 15.30 -30.31 3.33
C PRO A 23 16.51 -29.39 3.44
N LYS A 24 16.33 -28.23 4.07
CA LYS A 24 17.34 -27.15 4.11
C LYS A 24 17.93 -26.96 5.50
N GLY A 25 19.25 -26.86 5.57
CA GLY A 25 20.01 -26.76 6.82
C GLY A 25 19.92 -25.37 7.44
N LEU A 26 20.22 -25.27 8.73
CA LEU A 26 20.17 -24.01 9.47
C LEU A 26 21.31 -23.08 9.04
N ALA A 27 22.53 -23.60 8.99
CA ALA A 27 23.72 -22.86 8.56
C ALA A 27 23.62 -22.43 7.10
N GLU A 28 23.13 -23.34 6.24
CA GLU A 28 22.86 -23.07 4.83
C GLU A 28 21.87 -21.90 4.67
N HIS A 29 20.74 -21.94 5.38
CA HIS A 29 19.75 -20.85 5.33
C HIS A 29 20.31 -19.51 5.81
N CYS A 30 20.98 -19.48 6.96
CA CYS A 30 21.59 -18.25 7.47
C CYS A 30 22.63 -17.69 6.49
N GLY A 31 23.45 -18.57 5.90
CA GLY A 31 24.44 -18.22 4.89
C GLY A 31 23.84 -17.59 3.64
N GLU A 32 22.70 -18.09 3.16
CA GLU A 32 22.00 -17.50 2.01
C GLU A 32 21.35 -16.15 2.33
N VAL A 33 20.83 -15.96 3.54
CA VAL A 33 20.29 -14.66 3.95
C VAL A 33 21.41 -13.62 4.04
N MET A 34 22.59 -14.00 4.53
CA MET A 34 23.79 -13.16 4.48
C MET A 34 24.22 -12.85 3.05
N ASP A 35 24.19 -13.83 2.15
CA ASP A 35 24.50 -13.64 0.74
C ASP A 35 23.49 -12.72 0.03
N ALA A 36 22.20 -12.83 0.38
CA ALA A 36 21.16 -11.92 -0.11
C ALA A 36 21.41 -10.48 0.38
N PHE A 37 21.77 -10.31 1.65
CA PHE A 37 22.14 -9.01 2.21
C PHE A 37 23.35 -8.40 1.48
N GLU A 38 24.41 -9.18 1.27
CA GLU A 38 25.60 -8.72 0.54
C GLU A 38 25.28 -8.37 -0.92
N ALA A 39 24.43 -9.16 -1.58
CA ALA A 39 24.02 -8.89 -2.96
C ALA A 39 23.17 -7.63 -3.09
N LEU A 40 22.31 -7.35 -2.10
CA LEU A 40 21.45 -6.16 -2.07
C LEU A 40 22.25 -4.90 -1.74
N PHE A 41 23.04 -4.93 -0.67
CA PHE A 41 23.60 -3.71 -0.08
C PHE A 41 25.11 -3.55 -0.29
N GLY A 42 25.80 -4.62 -0.71
CA GLY A 42 27.23 -4.62 -0.99
C GLY A 42 28.05 -5.34 0.08
N LYS A 43 29.36 -5.20 -0.02
CA LYS A 43 30.35 -5.82 0.88
C LYS A 43 31.05 -4.75 1.69
N ARG A 44 31.78 -5.16 2.73
CA ARG A 44 32.63 -4.27 3.53
C ARG A 44 33.44 -3.30 2.66
N GLY A 45 33.33 -2.01 2.94
CA GLY A 45 33.96 -0.91 2.20
C GLY A 45 33.47 -0.68 0.77
N ALA A 46 32.48 -1.43 0.30
CA ALA A 46 32.02 -1.44 -1.08
C ALA A 46 30.48 -1.58 -1.16
N PRO A 47 29.73 -0.50 -0.85
CA PRO A 47 28.28 -0.48 -1.00
C PRO A 47 27.87 -0.66 -2.47
N THR A 48 26.81 -1.44 -2.70
CA THR A 48 26.12 -1.45 -4.00
C THR A 48 25.41 -0.12 -4.24
N ARG A 49 24.91 0.08 -5.46
CA ARG A 49 24.02 1.20 -5.78
C ARG A 49 22.83 1.26 -4.81
N LEU A 50 22.10 0.15 -4.63
CA LEU A 50 21.00 0.08 -3.67
C LEU A 50 21.47 0.33 -2.23
N GLY A 51 22.66 -0.14 -1.82
CA GLY A 51 23.23 0.15 -0.50
C GLY A 51 23.39 1.65 -0.23
N LYS A 52 23.86 2.42 -1.23
CA LYS A 52 23.96 3.88 -1.13
C LYS A 52 22.58 4.55 -1.07
N GLU A 53 21.66 4.12 -1.93
CA GLU A 53 20.29 4.64 -1.96
C GLU A 53 19.54 4.34 -0.64
N TRP A 54 19.79 3.16 -0.06
CA TRP A 54 19.23 2.70 1.21
C TRP A 54 19.70 3.57 2.37
N LEU A 55 21.01 3.77 2.54
CA LEU A 55 21.54 4.65 3.58
C LEU A 55 20.96 6.06 3.47
N ARG A 56 20.98 6.63 2.26
CA ARG A 56 20.40 7.95 2.02
C ARG A 56 18.92 7.98 2.37
N PHE A 57 18.14 6.99 1.95
CA PHE A 57 16.71 6.91 2.25
C PHE A 57 16.44 6.99 3.76
N PHE A 58 17.28 6.37 4.60
CA PHE A 58 17.24 6.49 6.06
C PHE A 58 17.99 7.70 6.63
N LYS A 59 18.45 8.63 5.79
CA LYS A 59 19.22 9.83 6.13
C LYS A 59 20.57 9.53 6.83
N LEU A 60 21.21 8.43 6.42
CA LEU A 60 22.56 8.02 6.83
C LEU A 60 23.58 8.38 5.74
N GLY A 61 24.81 8.67 6.16
CA GLY A 61 25.93 9.01 5.27
C GLY A 61 26.74 7.80 4.79
N GLU A 62 27.68 7.99 3.87
CA GLU A 62 28.57 6.89 3.43
C GLU A 62 29.45 6.37 4.59
N GLU A 63 29.76 7.22 5.57
CA GLU A 63 30.51 6.86 6.78
C GLU A 63 29.75 5.88 7.70
N ASP A 64 28.44 5.78 7.55
CA ASP A 64 27.60 4.84 8.32
C ASP A 64 27.58 3.44 7.73
N PHE A 65 28.12 3.26 6.53
CA PHE A 65 28.02 1.99 5.80
C PHE A 65 28.69 0.83 6.54
N GLU A 66 29.85 1.04 7.16
CA GLU A 66 30.53 -0.02 7.92
C GLU A 66 29.68 -0.48 9.11
N GLY A 67 29.07 0.45 9.84
CA GLY A 67 28.15 0.15 10.94
C GLY A 67 26.90 -0.57 10.44
N PHE A 68 26.26 -0.06 9.38
CA PHE A 68 25.09 -0.70 8.77
C PHE A 68 25.39 -2.12 8.28
N PHE A 69 26.49 -2.30 7.56
CA PHE A 69 26.93 -3.59 7.04
C PHE A 69 27.23 -4.58 8.17
N ALA A 70 27.99 -4.16 9.20
CA ALA A 70 28.33 -5.04 10.30
C ALA A 70 27.09 -5.50 11.07
N ASN A 71 26.23 -4.56 11.46
CA ASN A 71 25.00 -4.86 12.22
C ASN A 71 24.03 -5.71 11.40
N GLY A 72 23.79 -5.36 10.14
CA GLY A 72 22.91 -6.12 9.24
C GLY A 72 23.41 -7.54 8.98
N LEU A 73 24.70 -7.71 8.70
CA LEU A 73 25.28 -9.02 8.42
C LEU A 73 25.28 -9.94 9.65
N ALA A 74 25.60 -9.39 10.83
CA ALA A 74 25.51 -10.13 12.09
C ALA A 74 24.06 -10.57 12.38
N SER A 75 23.10 -9.66 12.20
CA SER A 75 21.67 -9.99 12.34
C SER A 75 21.23 -11.05 11.34
N CYS A 76 21.59 -10.95 10.06
CA CYS A 76 21.27 -11.95 9.03
C CYS A 76 21.84 -13.34 9.37
N GLY A 77 23.08 -13.42 9.85
CA GLY A 77 23.70 -14.69 10.22
C GLY A 77 23.15 -15.33 11.50
N LEU A 78 22.53 -14.52 12.38
CA LEU A 78 22.11 -14.96 13.71
C LEU A 78 20.59 -14.92 13.95
N HIS A 79 19.78 -14.44 12.99
CA HIS A 79 18.34 -14.25 13.19
C HIS A 79 17.58 -15.54 13.56
N ASP A 80 18.02 -16.66 13.00
CA ASP A 80 17.32 -17.95 13.06
C ASP A 80 18.00 -19.00 13.95
N ILE A 81 19.06 -18.66 14.68
CA ILE A 81 19.80 -19.62 15.53
C ILE A 81 18.92 -20.27 16.60
N GLY A 82 17.84 -19.60 17.01
CA GLY A 82 16.81 -20.14 17.88
C GLY A 82 16.10 -21.37 17.30
N LYS A 83 16.15 -21.65 15.99
CA LYS A 83 15.61 -22.87 15.38
C LYS A 83 16.39 -24.14 15.78
N ALA A 84 17.60 -23.98 16.32
CA ALA A 84 18.40 -25.07 16.90
C ALA A 84 17.86 -25.54 18.27
N ASN A 85 16.55 -25.77 18.38
CA ASN A 85 15.91 -26.28 19.57
C ASN A 85 15.04 -27.51 19.28
N ASP A 86 14.89 -28.35 20.29
CA ASP A 86 14.15 -29.61 20.21
C ASP A 86 12.67 -29.43 19.84
N GLY A 87 12.02 -28.36 20.31
CA GLY A 87 10.65 -28.02 19.96
C GLY A 87 10.46 -27.71 18.46
N PHE A 88 11.30 -26.85 17.90
CA PHE A 88 11.25 -26.49 16.49
C PHE A 88 11.61 -27.67 15.58
N GLN A 89 12.68 -28.41 15.90
CA GLN A 89 13.09 -29.57 15.09
C GLN A 89 11.99 -30.65 15.05
N ARG A 90 11.27 -30.90 16.16
CA ARG A 90 10.11 -31.81 16.17
C ARG A 90 8.89 -31.26 15.41
N ALA A 91 8.66 -29.95 15.47
CA ALA A 91 7.55 -29.29 14.78
C ALA A 91 7.72 -29.37 13.25
N VAL A 92 8.95 -29.15 12.77
CA VAL A 92 9.29 -29.23 11.34
C VAL A 92 9.11 -30.65 10.78
N THR A 93 9.30 -31.70 11.61
CA THR A 93 9.10 -33.11 11.25
C THR A 93 7.68 -33.65 11.52
N LYS A 94 6.66 -32.76 11.60
CA LYS A 94 5.22 -33.06 11.74
C LYS A 94 4.73 -33.71 13.07
N LYS A 95 5.45 -33.57 14.20
CA LYS A 95 4.99 -34.12 15.52
C LYS A 95 5.44 -33.31 16.75
N GLY A 96 5.30 -31.97 16.77
CA GLY A 96 5.69 -31.18 17.94
C GLY A 96 4.94 -29.88 18.13
N GLU A 97 4.75 -29.48 19.40
CA GLU A 97 4.32 -28.15 19.82
C GLU A 97 5.55 -27.25 20.00
N GLN A 98 5.56 -26.06 19.39
CA GLN A 98 6.59 -25.06 19.61
C GLN A 98 6.28 -24.28 20.90
N LEU A 99 7.15 -24.42 21.91
CA LEU A 99 6.96 -23.81 23.24
C LEU A 99 7.21 -22.30 23.25
N LEU A 100 8.22 -21.85 22.50
CA LEU A 100 8.63 -20.46 22.34
C LEU A 100 8.90 -20.18 20.85
N ARG A 101 8.58 -18.96 20.42
CA ARG A 101 8.91 -18.48 19.08
C ARG A 101 10.42 -18.49 18.87
N HIS A 102 10.89 -18.92 17.70
CA HIS A 102 12.32 -19.12 17.46
C HIS A 102 13.08 -17.78 17.44
N GLU A 103 12.46 -16.71 16.96
CA GLU A 103 13.04 -15.36 16.96
C GLU A 103 13.25 -14.80 18.37
N HIS A 104 12.38 -15.15 19.33
CA HIS A 104 12.58 -14.80 20.74
C HIS A 104 13.76 -15.57 21.32
N LEU A 105 13.87 -16.86 20.98
CA LEU A 105 14.94 -17.71 21.45
C LEU A 105 16.30 -17.29 20.87
N SER A 106 16.36 -16.91 19.59
CA SER A 106 17.53 -16.26 19.00
C SER A 106 17.92 -15.02 19.79
N GLY A 107 16.96 -14.14 20.08
CA GLY A 107 17.20 -12.94 20.90
C GLY A 107 17.73 -13.26 22.29
N MET A 108 17.18 -14.26 22.97
CA MET A 108 17.65 -14.68 24.29
C MET A 108 19.08 -15.24 24.27
N ILE A 109 19.43 -16.03 23.24
CA ILE A 109 20.81 -16.52 23.05
C ILE A 109 21.76 -15.34 22.84
N LEU A 110 21.38 -14.38 22.00
CA LEU A 110 22.17 -13.18 21.76
C LEU A 110 22.33 -12.31 23.00
N ALA A 111 21.34 -12.26 23.88
CA ALA A 111 21.38 -11.48 25.12
C ALA A 111 22.35 -12.04 26.17
N LEU A 112 22.88 -13.25 26.00
CA LEU A 112 23.83 -13.82 26.95
C LEU A 112 25.11 -12.97 27.05
N PRO A 113 25.67 -12.72 28.26
CA PRO A 113 26.81 -11.82 28.44
C PRO A 113 28.04 -12.17 27.60
N GLU A 114 28.34 -13.46 27.43
CA GLU A 114 29.49 -13.91 26.63
C GLU A 114 29.30 -13.66 25.13
N VAL A 115 28.07 -13.83 24.63
CA VAL A 115 27.74 -13.53 23.22
C VAL A 115 27.75 -12.02 22.98
N GLN A 116 27.26 -11.25 23.95
CA GLN A 116 27.32 -9.78 23.94
C GLN A 116 28.76 -9.28 23.91
N ALA A 117 29.62 -9.79 24.79
CA ALA A 117 31.04 -9.44 24.80
C ALA A 117 31.74 -9.78 23.47
N TRP A 118 31.34 -10.89 22.83
CA TRP A 118 31.84 -11.23 21.49
C TRP A 118 31.37 -10.24 20.41
N LEU A 119 30.08 -9.86 20.40
CA LEU A 119 29.57 -8.83 19.48
C LEU A 119 30.26 -7.47 19.71
N ASP A 120 30.36 -7.05 20.97
CA ASP A 120 30.96 -5.78 21.38
C ASP A 120 32.48 -5.72 21.12
N SER A 121 33.13 -6.86 20.82
CA SER A 121 34.55 -6.89 20.42
C SER A 121 34.81 -6.21 19.07
N ASN A 122 33.76 -5.99 18.26
CA ASN A 122 33.83 -5.24 17.02
C ASN A 122 33.21 -3.86 17.19
N SER A 123 34.03 -2.81 17.10
CA SER A 123 33.59 -1.41 17.25
C SER A 123 32.50 -0.93 16.29
N GLN A 124 32.25 -1.66 15.19
CA GLN A 124 31.19 -1.34 14.23
C GLN A 124 29.84 -1.96 14.60
N LEU A 125 29.81 -2.92 15.52
CA LEU A 125 28.59 -3.56 16.00
C LEU A 125 27.98 -2.78 17.16
N ASP A 126 26.66 -2.67 17.12
CA ASP A 126 25.84 -2.22 18.23
C ASP A 126 24.96 -3.41 18.63
N SER A 127 25.31 -4.05 19.74
CA SER A 127 24.68 -5.28 20.16
C SER A 127 23.18 -5.14 20.46
N ASP A 128 22.69 -3.94 20.80
CA ASP A 128 21.25 -3.67 20.95
C ASP A 128 20.54 -3.60 19.59
N ILE A 129 21.19 -3.04 18.56
CA ILE A 129 20.67 -3.02 17.18
C ILE A 129 20.58 -4.44 16.64
N VAL A 130 21.64 -5.23 16.81
CA VAL A 130 21.68 -6.64 16.37
C VAL A 130 20.56 -7.43 17.04
N LEU A 131 20.45 -7.31 18.37
CA LEU A 131 19.41 -7.97 19.16
C LEU A 131 18.00 -7.56 18.71
N SER A 132 17.77 -6.27 18.48
CA SER A 132 16.46 -5.75 18.06
C SER A 132 16.06 -6.21 16.66
N ALA A 133 16.99 -6.20 15.71
CA ALA A 133 16.75 -6.69 14.37
C ALA A 133 16.46 -8.20 14.34
N VAL A 134 17.16 -8.98 15.17
CA VAL A 134 16.91 -10.42 15.31
C VAL A 134 15.58 -10.71 15.99
N ILE A 135 15.16 -9.97 17.00
CA ILE A 135 13.83 -10.19 17.62
C ILE A 135 12.70 -9.71 16.67
N GLY A 136 12.95 -8.63 15.91
CA GLY A 136 11.96 -7.96 15.09
C GLY A 136 11.70 -8.57 13.71
N HIS A 137 12.48 -9.55 13.25
CA HIS A 137 12.42 -10.01 11.85
C HIS A 137 11.11 -10.71 11.43
N HIS A 138 10.25 -11.11 12.39
CA HIS A 138 8.88 -11.59 12.14
C HIS A 138 7.76 -10.63 12.59
N LEU A 139 8.11 -9.38 12.91
CA LEU A 139 7.18 -8.26 13.13
C LEU A 139 6.16 -8.44 14.27
N LYS A 140 6.36 -9.45 15.13
CA LYS A 140 5.53 -9.72 16.32
C LYS A 140 6.43 -10.00 17.53
N ALA A 141 6.92 -8.95 18.17
CA ALA A 141 7.69 -9.11 19.41
C ALA A 141 6.80 -9.28 20.67
N SER A 142 5.50 -8.98 20.59
CA SER A 142 4.52 -9.11 21.68
C SER A 142 3.24 -9.86 21.25
N GLN A 143 2.44 -10.36 22.20
CA GLN A 143 1.03 -10.71 21.93
C GLN A 143 0.17 -9.43 21.89
N LYS A 144 -0.96 -9.49 21.16
CA LYS A 144 -1.84 -8.36 20.81
C LYS A 144 -2.30 -7.53 22.02
N ASP A 145 -2.49 -6.23 21.76
CA ASP A 145 -3.29 -5.25 22.52
C ASP A 145 -2.83 -4.83 23.93
N GLU A 146 -1.63 -5.22 24.40
CA GLU A 146 -1.09 -4.68 25.65
C GLU A 146 -0.10 -3.53 25.43
N PRO A 147 -0.33 -2.34 26.03
CA PRO A 147 0.59 -1.20 25.99
C PRO A 147 1.84 -1.40 26.88
N TYR A 148 1.90 -2.52 27.61
CA TYR A 148 2.97 -2.87 28.54
C TYR A 148 3.68 -4.19 28.21
N TYR A 149 4.93 -4.26 28.66
CA TYR A 149 6.01 -5.20 28.40
C TYR A 149 5.78 -6.68 28.81
N GLY A 150 4.54 -7.14 28.95
CA GLY A 150 4.21 -8.36 29.70
C GLY A 150 4.50 -9.71 29.03
N SER A 151 4.59 -9.79 27.69
CA SER A 151 4.48 -11.06 26.95
C SER A 151 5.69 -11.53 26.14
N PHE A 152 6.88 -10.91 26.30
CA PHE A 152 8.09 -11.42 25.64
C PHE A 152 8.44 -12.82 26.16
N ALA A 153 8.65 -13.76 25.23
CA ALA A 153 8.96 -15.16 25.52
C ALA A 153 8.03 -15.84 26.57
N GLN A 154 6.74 -15.50 26.62
CA GLN A 154 5.80 -16.24 27.48
C GLN A 154 5.55 -17.67 26.95
N PRO A 155 5.71 -18.71 27.78
CA PRO A 155 5.45 -20.08 27.37
C PRO A 155 3.96 -20.35 27.16
N VAL A 156 3.63 -21.14 26.14
CA VAL A 156 2.25 -21.60 25.89
C VAL A 156 1.86 -22.63 26.96
N SER A 157 1.26 -22.16 28.05
CA SER A 157 0.48 -22.93 29.05
C SER A 157 0.97 -24.36 29.37
N VAL A 158 2.22 -24.58 29.79
CA VAL A 158 2.60 -25.83 30.49
C VAL A 158 3.79 -25.57 31.43
N MET A 159 3.57 -25.57 32.75
CA MET A 159 4.66 -25.57 33.73
C MET A 159 5.40 -26.93 33.72
N GLY A 160 6.73 -26.92 33.82
CA GLY A 160 7.53 -28.16 33.99
C GLY A 160 8.15 -28.77 32.72
N ARG A 161 8.10 -28.09 31.57
CA ARG A 161 8.82 -28.54 30.35
C ARG A 161 10.24 -27.96 30.30
N THR A 162 11.15 -28.74 29.74
CA THR A 162 12.54 -28.35 29.48
C THR A 162 12.76 -28.19 27.99
N LEU A 163 13.37 -27.08 27.59
CA LEU A 163 13.81 -26.80 26.23
C LEU A 163 15.27 -27.23 26.08
N ILE A 164 15.60 -27.96 25.01
CA ILE A 164 16.96 -28.41 24.73
C ILE A 164 17.46 -27.67 23.49
N LEU A 165 18.58 -26.95 23.65
CA LEU A 165 19.28 -26.29 22.55
C LEU A 165 20.40 -27.19 22.02
N TYR A 166 20.47 -27.30 20.70
CA TYR A 166 21.47 -28.10 20.00
C TYR A 166 22.77 -27.30 19.74
N VAL A 167 23.32 -26.67 20.78
CA VAL A 167 24.48 -25.74 20.68
C VAL A 167 25.80 -26.44 20.33
N ASP A 168 25.87 -27.76 20.55
CA ASP A 168 27.02 -28.59 20.17
C ASP A 168 26.97 -29.06 18.70
N ASN A 169 25.86 -28.81 18.01
CA ASN A 169 25.71 -29.16 16.61
C ASN A 169 26.59 -28.28 15.73
N LEU A 170 27.15 -28.86 14.66
CA LEU A 170 28.01 -28.16 13.72
C LEU A 170 27.29 -26.97 13.07
N GLU A 171 26.04 -27.14 12.62
CA GLU A 171 25.32 -26.06 11.94
C GLU A 171 25.05 -24.85 12.84
N PHE A 172 24.88 -25.06 14.15
CA PHE A 172 24.73 -23.96 15.10
C PHE A 172 26.03 -23.14 15.20
N ARG A 173 27.19 -23.80 15.25
CA ARG A 173 28.50 -23.15 15.32
C ARG A 173 28.86 -22.48 13.99
N GLU A 174 28.54 -23.12 12.87
CA GLU A 174 28.75 -22.57 11.53
C GLU A 174 28.05 -21.23 11.32
N CYS A 175 26.88 -20.98 11.94
CA CYS A 175 26.24 -19.67 11.92
C CYS A 175 27.14 -18.57 12.54
N PHE A 176 27.74 -18.82 13.71
CA PHE A 176 28.66 -17.87 14.35
C PHE A 176 29.96 -17.73 13.56
N ASP A 177 30.51 -18.84 13.06
CA ASP A 177 31.75 -18.83 12.26
C ASP A 177 31.56 -18.07 10.94
N ALA A 178 30.39 -18.19 10.31
CA ALA A 178 30.04 -17.45 9.10
C ALA A 178 30.04 -15.93 9.33
N VAL A 179 29.50 -15.47 10.48
CA VAL A 179 29.53 -14.06 10.89
C VAL A 179 30.96 -13.62 11.22
N ALA A 180 31.68 -14.39 12.04
CA ALA A 180 33.05 -14.09 12.43
C ALA A 180 33.96 -13.93 11.20
N LYS A 181 33.86 -14.86 10.25
CA LYS A 181 34.66 -14.86 9.03
C LYS A 181 34.38 -13.65 8.14
N ARG A 182 33.10 -13.30 7.91
CA ARG A 182 32.75 -12.19 7.01
C ARG A 182 33.01 -10.82 7.64
N LEU A 183 32.91 -10.70 8.98
CA LEU A 183 33.23 -9.46 9.70
C LEU A 183 34.71 -9.33 10.09
N GLY A 184 35.50 -10.40 9.96
CA GLY A 184 36.91 -10.42 10.38
C GLY A 184 37.06 -10.40 11.91
N MET A 185 36.16 -11.06 12.63
CA MET A 185 36.18 -11.20 14.09
C MET A 185 36.82 -12.52 14.50
N ALA A 186 37.25 -12.60 15.76
CA ALA A 186 37.64 -13.89 16.35
C ALA A 186 36.42 -14.84 16.40
N PRO A 187 36.62 -16.17 16.33
CA PRO A 187 35.54 -17.14 16.52
C PRO A 187 34.81 -16.94 17.85
N CYS A 188 33.50 -17.17 17.87
CA CYS A 188 32.70 -17.05 19.08
C CYS A 188 33.02 -18.21 20.03
N THR A 189 33.55 -17.90 21.21
CA THR A 189 33.85 -18.90 22.26
C THR A 189 32.81 -18.92 23.37
N ALA A 190 31.66 -18.28 23.17
CA ALA A 190 30.62 -18.15 24.18
C ALA A 190 30.00 -19.51 24.53
N ILE A 191 29.82 -19.76 25.83
CA ILE A 191 29.20 -20.96 26.36
C ILE A 191 27.69 -20.72 26.47
N VAL A 192 26.93 -21.33 25.56
CA VAL A 192 25.47 -21.29 25.58
C VAL A 192 24.94 -22.51 26.35
N PRO A 193 24.14 -22.34 27.42
CA PRO A 193 23.58 -23.47 28.16
C PRO A 193 22.72 -24.37 27.27
N ARG A 194 22.92 -25.68 27.33
CA ARG A 194 22.15 -26.66 26.52
C ARG A 194 20.71 -26.85 26.98
N ILE A 195 20.46 -26.68 28.28
CA ILE A 195 19.21 -27.03 28.93
C ILE A 195 18.59 -25.77 29.51
N TRP A 196 17.38 -25.45 29.05
CA TRP A 196 16.65 -24.25 29.37
C TRP A 196 15.32 -24.67 30.03
N SER A 197 15.25 -24.60 31.36
CA SER A 197 14.06 -25.02 32.12
C SER A 197 13.02 -23.90 32.22
N LEU A 198 11.74 -24.26 32.29
CA LEU A 198 10.60 -23.36 32.50
C LEU A 198 9.91 -23.66 33.85
N THR A 199 10.68 -23.72 34.95
CA THR A 199 10.15 -23.98 36.30
C THR A 199 10.31 -22.77 37.21
N SER A 200 9.35 -22.54 38.10
CA SER A 200 9.24 -21.32 38.93
C SER A 200 10.20 -21.24 40.13
N VAL A 201 11.34 -21.94 40.11
CA VAL A 201 12.29 -21.97 41.24
C VAL A 201 13.75 -21.99 40.74
N GLY A 202 14.54 -20.97 41.13
CA GLY A 202 16.00 -20.92 40.96
C GLY A 202 16.51 -19.93 39.91
N ASP A 203 17.84 -19.76 39.85
CA ASP A 203 18.56 -18.90 38.91
C ASP A 203 18.58 -19.55 37.51
N GLN A 204 17.57 -19.25 36.68
CA GLN A 204 17.34 -19.96 35.42
C GLN A 204 17.88 -19.18 34.21
N PRO A 205 18.63 -19.83 33.29
CA PRO A 205 19.13 -19.20 32.06
C PRO A 205 18.04 -18.50 31.22
N ILE A 206 16.81 -19.04 31.22
CA ILE A 206 15.66 -18.44 30.54
C ILE A 206 15.25 -17.12 31.18
N GLU A 207 15.04 -17.08 32.49
CA GLU A 207 14.57 -15.88 33.18
C GLU A 207 15.63 -14.79 33.16
N ASN A 208 16.91 -15.17 33.29
CA ASN A 208 18.03 -14.25 33.19
C ASN A 208 18.16 -13.67 31.78
N ALA A 209 18.14 -14.50 30.72
CA ALA A 209 18.22 -14.01 29.35
C ALA A 209 16.99 -13.15 28.97
N ARG A 210 15.79 -13.53 29.43
CA ARG A 210 14.57 -12.75 29.28
C ARG A 210 14.68 -11.39 29.97
N GLY A 211 15.09 -11.37 31.24
CA GLY A 211 15.26 -10.15 32.03
C GLY A 211 16.32 -9.21 31.43
N ILE A 212 17.38 -9.75 30.82
CA ILE A 212 18.38 -8.94 30.10
C ILE A 212 17.74 -8.24 28.89
N VAL A 213 16.97 -8.95 28.07
CA VAL A 213 16.27 -8.36 26.91
C VAL A 213 15.28 -7.28 27.38
N GLU A 214 14.46 -7.58 28.37
CA GLU A 214 13.47 -6.65 28.93
C GLU A 214 14.15 -5.39 29.50
N THR A 215 15.29 -5.54 30.19
CA THR A 215 16.06 -4.41 30.75
C THR A 215 16.76 -3.58 29.65
N ARG A 216 17.22 -4.22 28.57
CA ARG A 216 17.88 -3.52 27.46
C ARG A 216 16.91 -2.71 26.62
N PHE A 217 15.68 -3.17 26.48
CA PHE A 217 14.65 -2.48 25.71
C PHE A 217 13.61 -1.77 26.59
N ASP A 218 14.03 -1.34 27.78
CA ASP A 218 13.25 -0.48 28.67
C ASP A 218 12.84 0.84 27.97
N PRO A 219 11.66 1.40 28.28
CA PRO A 219 11.17 2.62 27.64
C PRO A 219 12.12 3.82 27.76
N ARG A 220 12.93 3.92 28.82
CA ARG A 220 13.91 5.01 28.95
C ARG A 220 15.00 4.91 27.89
N LYS A 221 15.55 3.72 27.68
CA LYS A 221 16.55 3.45 26.64
C LYS A 221 15.97 3.62 25.24
N THR A 222 14.70 3.25 25.05
CA THR A 222 13.99 3.51 23.78
C THR A 222 13.86 5.01 23.53
N GLN A 223 13.62 5.82 24.57
CA GLN A 223 13.57 7.27 24.43
C GLN A 223 14.96 7.88 24.17
N GLU A 224 16.01 7.39 24.83
CA GLU A 224 17.41 7.77 24.56
C GLU A 224 17.82 7.47 23.12
N LEU A 225 17.46 6.28 22.61
CA LEU A 225 17.66 5.92 21.21
C LEU A 225 16.98 6.93 20.28
N LYS A 226 15.71 7.25 20.52
CA LYS A 226 14.96 8.21 19.69
C LYS A 226 15.55 9.62 19.70
N ASN A 227 16.19 10.01 20.80
CA ASN A 227 16.89 11.29 20.90
C ASN A 227 18.21 11.28 20.10
N SER A 228 18.84 10.11 19.92
CA SER A 228 19.99 9.92 19.03
C SER A 228 19.53 9.66 17.60
N SER A 229 19.35 10.74 16.82
CA SER A 229 18.85 10.65 15.43
C SER A 229 19.60 9.60 14.59
N ARG A 230 20.94 9.58 14.68
CA ARG A 230 21.78 8.68 13.86
C ARG A 230 21.67 7.21 14.27
N ARG A 231 21.70 6.90 15.57
CA ARG A 231 21.55 5.51 16.07
C ARG A 231 20.16 4.97 15.76
N HIS A 232 19.13 5.82 15.87
CA HIS A 232 17.76 5.45 15.52
C HIS A 232 17.57 5.18 14.02
N GLN A 233 18.15 6.01 13.15
CA GLN A 233 18.18 5.80 11.70
C GLN A 233 18.87 4.49 11.32
N LEU A 234 20.03 4.21 11.94
CA LEU A 234 20.76 2.96 11.75
C LEU A 234 19.91 1.74 12.15
N LEU A 235 19.23 1.79 13.30
CA LEU A 235 18.34 0.72 13.73
C LEU A 235 17.23 0.44 12.69
N MET A 236 16.54 1.49 12.23
CA MET A 236 15.46 1.34 11.25
C MET A 236 15.99 0.74 9.94
N ALA A 237 17.14 1.22 9.46
CA ALA A 237 17.78 0.72 8.25
C ALA A 237 18.15 -0.78 8.36
N VAL A 238 18.75 -1.19 9.49
CA VAL A 238 19.16 -2.58 9.73
C VAL A 238 17.94 -3.50 9.87
N LYS A 239 16.94 -3.13 10.67
CA LYS A 239 15.72 -3.94 10.87
C LYS A 239 15.03 -4.26 9.54
N ALA A 240 14.81 -3.23 8.71
CA ALA A 240 14.16 -3.41 7.42
C ALA A 240 15.03 -4.21 6.43
N ALA A 241 16.35 -4.00 6.45
CA ALA A 241 17.28 -4.71 5.56
C ALA A 241 17.33 -6.21 5.86
N VAL A 242 17.32 -6.60 7.14
CA VAL A 242 17.31 -8.02 7.56
C VAL A 242 16.04 -8.72 7.08
N ILE A 243 14.87 -8.06 7.20
CA ILE A 243 13.59 -8.62 6.72
C ILE A 243 13.59 -8.77 5.20
N ALA A 244 14.08 -7.77 4.46
CA ALA A 244 14.18 -7.84 3.00
C ALA A 244 15.16 -8.94 2.54
N ALA A 245 16.29 -9.08 3.22
CA ALA A 245 17.29 -10.11 2.94
C ALA A 245 16.76 -11.52 3.27
N ASP A 246 16.06 -11.71 4.39
CA ASP A 246 15.42 -12.98 4.72
C ASP A 246 14.35 -13.33 3.67
N ALA A 247 13.49 -12.37 3.31
CA ALA A 247 12.50 -12.58 2.27
C ALA A 247 13.15 -13.07 0.96
N ALA A 248 14.22 -12.42 0.50
CA ALA A 248 14.94 -12.76 -0.72
C ALA A 248 15.65 -14.13 -0.63
N GLY A 249 16.47 -14.35 0.41
CA GLY A 249 17.20 -15.61 0.62
C GLY A 249 16.26 -16.80 0.86
N SER A 250 15.08 -16.54 1.43
CA SER A 250 14.03 -17.54 1.60
C SER A 250 13.22 -17.80 0.34
N GLY A 251 12.89 -16.75 -0.42
CA GLY A 251 11.95 -16.82 -1.54
C GLY A 251 12.59 -17.34 -2.82
N LEU A 252 13.73 -16.78 -3.22
CA LEU A 252 14.37 -17.06 -4.51
C LEU A 252 14.97 -18.47 -4.56
N VAL A 253 15.59 -18.91 -3.46
CA VAL A 253 16.20 -20.25 -3.40
C VAL A 253 15.14 -21.35 -3.37
N ARG A 254 13.95 -21.09 -2.81
CA ARG A 254 12.83 -22.03 -2.89
C ARG A 254 12.34 -22.29 -4.31
N GLU A 255 12.56 -21.35 -5.23
CA GLU A 255 12.17 -21.45 -6.64
C GLU A 255 13.37 -21.81 -7.55
N ASP A 256 14.48 -22.29 -6.97
CA ASP A 256 15.72 -22.67 -7.69
C ASP A 256 16.33 -21.55 -8.54
N ILE A 257 16.13 -20.29 -8.11
CA ILE A 257 16.64 -19.11 -8.80
C ILE A 257 18.04 -18.78 -8.29
N ALA A 258 18.96 -18.45 -9.21
CA ALA A 258 20.31 -17.99 -8.89
C ALA A 258 20.28 -16.65 -8.13
N LEU A 259 20.24 -16.72 -6.79
CA LEU A 259 20.04 -15.61 -5.85
C LEU A 259 20.84 -14.35 -6.20
N ARG A 260 22.18 -14.47 -6.29
CA ARG A 260 23.07 -13.32 -6.51
C ARG A 260 22.85 -12.67 -7.86
N GLN A 261 22.68 -13.47 -8.92
CA GLN A 261 22.47 -12.96 -10.27
C GLN A 261 21.13 -12.24 -10.37
N TRP A 262 20.07 -12.84 -9.84
CA TRP A 262 18.72 -12.27 -9.86
C TRP A 262 18.64 -10.95 -9.08
N LEU A 263 19.25 -10.88 -7.89
CA LEU A 263 19.31 -9.66 -7.08
C LEU A 263 20.14 -8.56 -7.77
N HIS A 264 21.27 -8.95 -8.38
CA HIS A 264 22.09 -8.03 -9.15
C HIS A 264 21.31 -7.45 -10.34
N ASP A 265 20.66 -8.29 -11.13
CA ASP A 265 19.85 -7.86 -12.28
C ASP A 265 18.67 -6.98 -11.87
N ALA A 266 18.09 -7.20 -10.69
CA ALA A 266 17.05 -6.34 -10.17
C ALA A 266 17.57 -4.91 -9.90
N PHE A 267 18.72 -4.72 -9.25
CA PHE A 267 19.10 -3.38 -8.75
C PHE A 267 20.33 -2.72 -9.40
N LYS A 268 20.99 -3.39 -10.35
CA LYS A 268 22.21 -2.86 -10.99
C LYS A 268 21.97 -1.58 -11.81
N ASP A 269 20.86 -1.51 -12.56
CA ASP A 269 20.64 -0.47 -13.57
C ASP A 269 19.73 0.67 -13.07
N ALA A 270 20.20 1.91 -13.18
CA ALA A 270 19.40 3.12 -12.94
C ALA A 270 18.53 3.45 -14.17
N LEU A 271 17.35 4.03 -13.94
CA LEU A 271 16.58 4.68 -15.01
C LEU A 271 17.27 5.99 -15.40
N THR A 272 17.32 6.24 -16.70
CA THR A 272 17.88 7.45 -17.28
C THR A 272 16.78 8.39 -17.74
N ALA A 273 17.08 9.69 -17.77
CA ALA A 273 16.17 10.70 -18.30
C ALA A 273 15.83 10.41 -19.78
N GLU A 274 16.80 9.90 -20.54
CA GLU A 274 16.69 9.56 -21.95
C GLU A 274 15.72 8.39 -22.18
N GLU A 275 15.74 7.36 -21.32
CA GLU A 275 14.78 6.25 -21.36
C GLU A 275 13.35 6.76 -21.15
N ILE A 276 13.14 7.64 -20.16
CA ILE A 276 11.81 8.24 -19.89
C ILE A 276 11.34 9.09 -21.07
N ASP A 277 12.20 9.95 -21.60
CA ASP A 277 11.87 10.80 -22.73
C ASP A 277 11.50 9.97 -23.98
N CYS A 278 12.33 8.99 -24.33
CA CYS A 278 12.14 8.19 -25.54
C CYS A 278 10.99 7.18 -25.44
N HIS A 279 10.89 6.46 -24.32
CA HIS A 279 9.92 5.37 -24.19
C HIS A 279 8.56 5.82 -23.70
N ILE A 280 8.46 6.95 -23.01
CA ILE A 280 7.21 7.41 -22.39
C ILE A 280 6.75 8.75 -22.97
N ILE A 281 7.55 9.83 -22.81
CA ILE A 281 7.13 11.19 -23.15
C ILE A 281 6.86 11.34 -24.66
N LYS A 282 7.85 11.02 -25.50
CA LYS A 282 7.73 11.15 -26.97
C LYS A 282 6.65 10.26 -27.56
N LYS A 283 6.45 9.04 -27.03
CA LYS A 283 5.35 8.17 -27.47
C LYS A 283 3.99 8.78 -27.17
N ARG A 284 3.83 9.36 -25.98
CA ARG A 284 2.58 10.02 -25.60
C ARG A 284 2.31 11.27 -26.43
N ILE A 285 3.34 12.07 -26.69
CA ILE A 285 3.23 13.23 -27.59
C ILE A 285 2.70 12.78 -28.95
N ARG A 286 3.31 11.76 -29.57
CA ARG A 286 2.85 11.22 -30.86
C ARG A 286 1.40 10.74 -30.81
N ALA A 287 1.00 10.03 -29.75
CA ALA A 287 -0.39 9.58 -29.60
C ALA A 287 -1.39 10.76 -29.50
N ILE A 288 -1.01 11.85 -28.84
CA ILE A 288 -1.83 13.06 -28.74
C ILE A 288 -1.91 13.75 -30.11
N GLU A 289 -0.79 13.90 -30.81
CA GLU A 289 -0.73 14.50 -32.15
C GLU A 289 -1.60 13.73 -33.14
N THR A 290 -1.49 12.40 -33.18
CA THR A 290 -2.33 11.54 -34.03
C THR A 290 -3.82 11.68 -33.72
N ARG A 291 -4.19 11.80 -32.43
CA ARG A 291 -5.60 11.92 -32.02
C ARG A 291 -6.19 13.31 -32.29
N THR A 292 -5.38 14.35 -32.19
CA THR A 292 -5.84 15.75 -32.27
C THR A 292 -5.60 16.39 -33.64
N ASP A 293 -4.84 15.72 -34.51
CA ASP A 293 -4.39 16.22 -35.82
C ASP A 293 -3.72 17.60 -35.74
N ASN A 294 -3.04 17.86 -34.61
CA ASN A 294 -2.39 19.13 -34.31
C ASN A 294 -1.01 18.88 -33.68
N PRO A 295 -0.01 19.74 -33.94
CA PRO A 295 1.31 19.64 -33.33
C PRO A 295 1.22 19.90 -31.81
N PHE A 296 1.91 19.07 -31.04
CA PHE A 296 1.90 19.19 -29.59
C PHE A 296 2.90 20.23 -29.10
N ASN A 297 2.46 21.09 -28.19
CA ASN A 297 3.34 21.98 -27.43
C ASN A 297 3.08 21.79 -25.95
N PHE A 298 4.15 21.76 -25.15
CA PHE A 298 4.00 21.75 -23.69
C PHE A 298 3.35 23.05 -23.23
N HIS A 299 2.49 22.95 -22.24
CA HIS A 299 1.99 24.11 -21.52
C HIS A 299 3.07 24.65 -20.58
N ASP A 300 3.07 25.97 -20.32
CA ASP A 300 4.06 26.62 -19.46
C ASP A 300 4.21 25.96 -18.08
N PHE A 301 3.09 25.50 -17.51
CA PHE A 301 3.10 24.81 -16.22
C PHE A 301 3.77 23.43 -16.28
N GLN A 302 3.70 22.73 -17.43
CA GLN A 302 4.38 21.45 -17.65
C GLN A 302 5.89 21.64 -17.82
N GLU A 303 6.30 22.75 -18.45
CA GLU A 303 7.71 23.11 -18.51
C GLU A 303 8.26 23.52 -17.15
N HIS A 304 7.47 24.27 -16.37
CA HIS A 304 7.86 24.68 -15.02
C HIS A 304 8.01 23.49 -14.07
N ALA A 305 7.17 22.46 -14.20
CA ALA A 305 7.27 21.25 -13.39
C ALA A 305 8.67 20.61 -13.44
N ALA A 306 9.40 20.71 -14.56
CA ALA A 306 10.77 20.21 -14.67
C ALA A 306 11.79 20.99 -13.82
N ARG A 307 11.48 22.22 -13.39
CA ARG A 307 12.36 23.09 -12.61
C ARG A 307 12.14 22.98 -11.10
N LEU A 308 11.04 22.36 -10.68
CA LEU A 308 10.73 22.16 -9.26
C LEU A 308 11.76 21.25 -8.59
N GLY A 309 12.02 21.48 -7.31
CA GLY A 309 12.99 20.71 -6.53
C GLY A 309 12.62 19.23 -6.29
N ASN A 310 13.42 18.56 -5.45
CA ASN A 310 13.21 17.14 -5.09
C ASN A 310 11.91 16.88 -4.34
N ARG A 311 11.32 17.90 -3.72
CA ARG A 311 10.04 17.82 -3.03
C ARG A 311 9.17 18.94 -3.55
N ALA A 312 8.03 18.61 -4.12
CA ALA A 312 7.15 19.60 -4.72
C ALA A 312 5.67 19.23 -4.56
N LEU A 313 4.83 20.26 -4.51
CA LEU A 313 3.37 20.16 -4.54
C LEU A 313 2.85 20.88 -5.78
N LEU A 314 2.32 20.12 -6.73
CA LEU A 314 1.71 20.61 -7.96
C LEU A 314 0.19 20.73 -7.80
N LEU A 315 -0.30 21.97 -7.77
CA LEU A 315 -1.72 22.32 -7.79
C LEU A 315 -2.19 22.50 -9.23
N ALA A 316 -2.92 21.52 -9.76
CA ALA A 316 -3.44 21.53 -11.13
C ALA A 316 -4.78 20.79 -11.23
N SER A 317 -5.74 21.41 -11.91
CA SER A 317 -7.08 20.85 -12.09
C SER A 317 -7.09 19.65 -13.04
N CYS A 318 -8.13 18.81 -12.95
CA CYS A 318 -8.24 17.61 -13.77
C CYS A 318 -8.37 17.94 -15.27
N GLY A 319 -7.65 17.20 -16.12
CA GLY A 319 -7.67 17.40 -17.58
C GLY A 319 -6.74 18.49 -18.12
N THR A 320 -5.94 19.13 -17.26
CA THR A 320 -4.94 20.16 -17.67
C THR A 320 -3.65 19.58 -18.25
N GLY A 321 -3.44 18.27 -18.14
CA GLY A 321 -2.20 17.61 -18.56
C GLY A 321 -1.19 17.36 -17.43
N LYS A 322 -1.67 17.18 -16.18
CA LYS A 322 -0.88 16.79 -14.99
C LYS A 322 0.09 15.64 -15.26
N THR A 323 -0.34 14.65 -16.05
CA THR A 323 0.49 13.49 -16.35
C THR A 323 1.82 13.84 -17.03
N LEU A 324 1.77 14.70 -18.05
CA LEU A 324 3.00 15.12 -18.74
C LEU A 324 3.86 16.02 -17.85
N ALA A 325 3.25 16.84 -16.98
CA ALA A 325 3.99 17.60 -15.98
C ALA A 325 4.75 16.68 -15.01
N ALA A 326 4.11 15.62 -14.51
CA ALA A 326 4.74 14.64 -13.64
C ALA A 326 5.92 13.94 -14.31
N TRP A 327 5.75 13.49 -15.56
CA TRP A 327 6.83 12.85 -16.32
C TRP A 327 8.00 13.79 -16.60
N ARG A 328 7.74 15.08 -16.84
CA ARG A 328 8.78 16.10 -17.00
C ARG A 328 9.55 16.36 -15.71
N TRP A 329 8.85 16.40 -14.57
CA TRP A 329 9.50 16.48 -13.26
C TRP A 329 10.37 15.23 -13.00
N ILE A 330 9.83 14.02 -13.24
CA ILE A 330 10.59 12.76 -13.10
C ILE A 330 11.85 12.76 -13.96
N GLU A 331 11.73 13.12 -15.24
CA GLU A 331 12.85 13.22 -16.18
C GLU A 331 13.95 14.15 -15.63
N ALA A 332 13.57 15.31 -15.08
CA ALA A 332 14.51 16.25 -14.48
C ALA A 332 15.18 15.68 -13.20
N ARG A 333 14.41 15.03 -12.32
CA ARG A 333 14.95 14.39 -11.11
C ARG A 333 15.95 13.28 -11.45
N LEU A 334 15.65 12.46 -12.46
CA LEU A 334 16.53 11.38 -12.93
C LEU A 334 17.82 11.91 -13.55
N ARG A 335 17.77 13.07 -14.22
CA ARG A 335 18.95 13.75 -14.77
C ARG A 335 19.88 14.26 -13.67
N GLU A 336 19.33 14.78 -12.58
CA GLU A 336 20.12 15.21 -11.42
C GLU A 336 20.68 14.03 -10.63
N ARG A 337 19.89 12.99 -10.44
CA ARG A 337 20.27 11.80 -9.69
C ARG A 337 19.58 10.56 -10.27
N PRO A 338 20.30 9.60 -10.86
CA PRO A 338 19.67 8.39 -11.40
C PRO A 338 19.09 7.46 -10.31
N GLN A 339 17.76 7.33 -10.27
CA GLN A 339 17.05 6.31 -9.47
C GLN A 339 16.70 5.09 -10.31
N GLY A 340 16.49 3.94 -9.69
CA GLY A 340 16.21 2.71 -10.42
C GLY A 340 14.75 2.63 -10.84
N ARG A 341 13.87 3.39 -10.18
CA ARG A 341 12.43 3.19 -10.18
C ARG A 341 11.62 4.50 -10.19
N VAL A 342 10.39 4.40 -10.70
CA VAL A 342 9.36 5.46 -10.63
C VAL A 342 8.08 4.89 -10.04
N LEU A 343 7.56 5.52 -8.98
CA LEU A 343 6.34 5.11 -8.28
C LEU A 343 5.25 6.17 -8.42
N PHE A 344 4.11 5.79 -9.01
CA PHE A 344 2.87 6.56 -8.90
C PHE A 344 1.99 5.93 -7.82
N LEU A 345 1.76 6.67 -6.74
CA LEU A 345 0.98 6.24 -5.60
C LEU A 345 -0.37 6.96 -5.57
N TYR A 346 -1.43 6.18 -5.37
CA TYR A 346 -2.81 6.66 -5.40
C TYR A 346 -3.59 6.30 -4.13
N PRO A 347 -4.56 7.13 -3.73
CA PRO A 347 -5.36 6.91 -2.52
C PRO A 347 -6.34 5.75 -2.64
N THR A 348 -6.75 5.34 -3.85
CA THR A 348 -7.74 4.27 -4.02
C THR A 348 -7.35 3.29 -5.12
N ARG A 349 -7.93 2.08 -5.08
CA ARG A 349 -7.67 1.07 -6.11
C ARG A 349 -8.06 1.56 -7.50
N ALA A 350 -9.24 2.16 -7.64
CA ALA A 350 -9.72 2.69 -8.92
C ALA A 350 -8.78 3.76 -9.49
N THR A 351 -8.24 4.64 -8.64
CA THR A 351 -7.25 5.64 -9.07
C THR A 351 -5.91 5.03 -9.45
N ALA A 352 -5.47 3.97 -8.76
CA ALA A 352 -4.30 3.21 -9.20
C ALA A 352 -4.51 2.50 -10.54
N THR A 353 -5.69 1.94 -10.80
CA THR A 353 -6.00 1.29 -12.08
C THR A 353 -6.04 2.30 -13.24
N GLU A 354 -6.74 3.42 -13.09
CA GLU A 354 -6.73 4.47 -14.13
C GLU A 354 -5.37 5.12 -14.26
N GLY A 355 -4.70 5.39 -13.13
CA GLY A 355 -3.32 5.87 -13.10
C GLY A 355 -2.35 4.93 -13.81
N PHE A 356 -2.58 3.62 -13.77
CA PHE A 356 -1.80 2.67 -14.56
C PHE A 356 -2.05 2.84 -16.06
N ARG A 357 -3.32 2.96 -16.48
CA ARG A 357 -3.66 3.22 -17.88
C ARG A 357 -3.04 4.52 -18.38
N ASP A 358 -3.17 5.58 -17.59
CA ASP A 358 -2.73 6.91 -17.97
C ASP A 358 -1.22 7.08 -17.86
N TYR A 359 -0.58 6.69 -16.77
CA TYR A 359 0.83 7.02 -16.51
C TYR A 359 1.77 5.88 -16.91
N VAL A 360 1.42 4.64 -16.57
CA VAL A 360 2.39 3.53 -16.50
C VAL A 360 2.36 2.60 -17.70
N SER A 361 1.19 2.40 -18.31
CA SER A 361 0.99 1.45 -19.43
C SER A 361 1.79 1.78 -20.71
N HIS A 362 2.38 2.97 -20.76
CA HIS A 362 3.25 3.42 -21.86
C HIS A 362 4.70 2.97 -21.69
N ALA A 363 5.12 2.59 -20.47
CA ALA A 363 6.43 2.00 -20.22
C ALA A 363 6.54 0.59 -20.85
N PRO A 364 7.76 0.06 -21.05
CA PRO A 364 7.96 -1.32 -21.49
C PRO A 364 7.26 -2.34 -20.56
N GLU A 365 6.79 -3.45 -21.12
CA GLU A 365 6.03 -4.48 -20.40
C GLU A 365 6.79 -5.15 -19.26
N THR A 366 8.09 -5.38 -19.51
CA THR A 366 9.02 -5.91 -18.53
C THR A 366 9.12 -5.01 -17.31
N ASP A 367 8.89 -3.70 -17.50
CA ASP A 367 9.20 -2.66 -16.54
C ASP A 367 7.96 -2.12 -15.82
N ALA A 368 6.78 -2.22 -16.42
CA ALA A 368 5.53 -1.71 -15.86
C ALA A 368 4.89 -2.68 -14.85
N ALA A 369 4.34 -2.14 -13.75
CA ALA A 369 3.60 -2.89 -12.76
C ALA A 369 2.39 -2.12 -12.19
N LEU A 370 1.29 -2.84 -11.95
CA LEU A 370 0.15 -2.38 -11.15
C LEU A 370 0.14 -3.14 -9.83
N LEU A 371 0.21 -2.43 -8.69
CA LEU A 371 0.02 -3.02 -7.37
C LEU A 371 -1.26 -2.48 -6.72
N SER A 372 -2.30 -3.27 -6.81
CA SER A 372 -3.56 -3.12 -6.10
C SER A 372 -3.98 -4.50 -5.59
N GLY A 373 -4.86 -4.57 -4.59
CA GLY A 373 -5.37 -5.85 -4.08
C GLY A 373 -6.08 -6.73 -5.12
N THR A 374 -6.28 -6.23 -6.35
CA THR A 374 -6.98 -6.89 -7.47
C THR A 374 -6.21 -6.78 -8.81
N ALA A 375 -4.96 -6.35 -8.78
CA ALA A 375 -4.18 -5.98 -9.98
C ALA A 375 -4.08 -7.08 -11.05
N ARG A 376 -3.99 -8.35 -10.63
CA ARG A 376 -3.86 -9.50 -11.53
C ARG A 376 -5.10 -9.68 -12.44
N TYR A 377 -6.29 -9.48 -11.89
CA TYR A 377 -7.54 -9.50 -12.65
C TYR A 377 -7.68 -8.26 -13.53
N GLU A 378 -7.35 -7.09 -12.99
CA GLU A 378 -7.44 -5.81 -13.70
C GLU A 378 -6.51 -5.75 -14.93
N LEU A 379 -5.28 -6.28 -14.83
CA LEU A 379 -4.30 -6.29 -15.93
C LEU A 379 -4.71 -7.22 -17.08
N ARG A 380 -5.19 -8.45 -16.81
CA ARG A 380 -5.61 -9.39 -17.87
C ARG A 380 -6.74 -8.80 -18.72
N ASP A 381 -7.67 -8.11 -18.07
CA ASP A 381 -8.87 -7.60 -18.72
C ASP A 381 -8.67 -6.19 -19.31
N MET A 382 -7.62 -5.45 -18.92
CA MET A 382 -7.25 -4.17 -19.56
C MET A 382 -6.67 -4.35 -20.97
N PHE A 383 -5.97 -5.46 -21.23
CA PHE A 383 -5.31 -5.73 -22.51
C PHE A 383 -5.98 -6.84 -23.33
N GLY A 384 -7.21 -7.24 -22.95
CA GLY A 384 -7.99 -8.27 -23.64
C GLY A 384 -8.65 -7.81 -24.94
N ASN A 385 -8.68 -6.51 -25.24
CA ASN A 385 -9.30 -5.96 -26.45
C ASN A 385 -8.37 -6.10 -27.68
N PRO A 386 -8.78 -6.79 -28.76
CA PRO A 386 -7.97 -6.97 -29.97
C PRO A 386 -7.54 -5.68 -30.67
N ASP A 387 -8.27 -4.58 -30.45
CA ASP A 387 -8.04 -3.27 -31.09
C ASP A 387 -7.10 -2.34 -30.28
N ASP A 388 -6.60 -2.77 -29.10
CA ASP A 388 -5.60 -2.00 -28.33
C ASP A 388 -4.19 -2.28 -28.88
N GLU A 389 -3.40 -1.25 -29.19
CA GLU A 389 -1.99 -1.42 -29.64
C GLU A 389 -1.11 -2.16 -28.61
N ARG A 390 -1.55 -2.26 -27.35
CA ARG A 390 -0.92 -3.00 -26.24
C ARG A 390 -1.55 -4.37 -26.01
N HIS A 391 -2.36 -4.88 -26.94
CA HIS A 391 -2.95 -6.21 -26.88
C HIS A 391 -1.86 -7.31 -26.90
N GLY A 392 -2.02 -8.36 -26.09
CA GLY A 392 -1.08 -9.48 -25.98
C GLY A 392 0.09 -9.29 -25.00
N ARG A 393 0.19 -8.12 -24.36
CA ARG A 393 1.24 -7.76 -23.41
C ARG A 393 1.03 -8.35 -22.01
N ASN A 394 2.07 -8.91 -21.38
CA ASN A 394 1.95 -9.54 -20.05
C ASN A 394 2.65 -8.74 -18.94
N TYR A 395 1.85 -8.19 -18.02
CA TYR A 395 2.31 -7.37 -16.90
C TYR A 395 2.21 -8.07 -15.53
N LEU A 396 1.90 -9.37 -15.50
CA LEU A 396 1.76 -10.15 -14.27
C LEU A 396 3.13 -10.50 -13.66
N THR A 397 3.18 -10.61 -12.33
CA THR A 397 4.34 -11.09 -11.57
C THR A 397 4.12 -12.51 -11.07
N GLU A 398 5.21 -13.25 -10.80
CA GLU A 398 5.14 -14.61 -10.28
C GLU A 398 4.62 -14.66 -8.82
N GLU A 399 3.46 -15.29 -8.60
CA GLU A 399 2.81 -15.39 -7.27
C GLU A 399 3.70 -16.08 -6.23
N ARG A 400 4.57 -16.99 -6.68
CA ARG A 400 5.49 -17.76 -5.82
C ARG A 400 6.54 -16.88 -5.14
N LEU A 401 6.90 -15.75 -5.75
CA LEU A 401 7.91 -14.81 -5.25
C LEU A 401 7.32 -13.74 -4.33
N TYR A 402 6.00 -13.72 -4.09
CA TYR A 402 5.33 -12.70 -3.27
C TYR A 402 5.74 -11.27 -3.71
N ALA A 403 6.04 -10.37 -2.78
CA ALA A 403 6.49 -9.00 -3.05
C ALA A 403 7.81 -8.91 -3.85
N LEU A 404 8.62 -9.98 -3.87
CA LEU A 404 9.89 -9.99 -4.61
C LEU A 404 9.67 -10.00 -6.12
N GLY A 405 8.56 -10.57 -6.61
CA GLY A 405 8.24 -10.56 -8.05
C GLY A 405 8.17 -9.15 -8.65
N PHE A 406 8.02 -8.12 -7.81
CA PHE A 406 7.99 -6.72 -8.20
C PHE A 406 9.38 -6.06 -8.25
N TRP A 407 10.43 -6.68 -7.70
CA TRP A 407 11.75 -6.05 -7.61
C TRP A 407 12.40 -5.80 -8.97
N GLN A 408 12.05 -6.59 -10.00
CA GLN A 408 12.53 -6.39 -11.36
C GLN A 408 11.75 -5.31 -12.14
N LYS A 409 10.59 -4.88 -11.63
CA LYS A 409 9.76 -3.86 -12.28
C LYS A 409 10.33 -2.47 -12.01
N ARG A 410 10.23 -1.57 -12.99
CA ARG A 410 10.85 -0.23 -12.96
C ARG A 410 9.87 0.92 -12.81
N VAL A 411 8.63 0.80 -13.29
CA VAL A 411 7.60 1.84 -13.24
C VAL A 411 6.31 1.27 -12.65
N PHE A 412 5.77 1.92 -11.63
CA PHE A 412 4.66 1.39 -10.85
C PHE A 412 3.47 2.33 -10.80
N SER A 413 2.27 1.75 -10.85
CA SER A 413 1.05 2.38 -10.35
C SER A 413 0.56 1.55 -9.17
N ALA A 414 0.42 2.16 -8.00
CA ALA A 414 0.05 1.42 -6.80
C ALA A 414 -0.84 2.23 -5.87
N THR A 415 -1.59 1.55 -5.00
CA THR A 415 -2.21 2.26 -3.88
C THR A 415 -1.15 2.61 -2.84
N VAL A 416 -1.28 3.78 -2.21
CA VAL A 416 -0.35 4.29 -1.20
C VAL A 416 -0.10 3.26 -0.10
N ASP A 417 -1.14 2.53 0.33
CA ASP A 417 -1.05 1.52 1.40
C ASP A 417 -0.08 0.36 1.10
N GLN A 418 0.16 0.03 -0.17
CA GLN A 418 1.09 -1.06 -0.52
C GLN A 418 2.52 -0.71 -0.13
N PHE A 419 2.93 0.52 -0.47
CA PHE A 419 4.27 1.00 -0.17
C PHE A 419 4.35 1.56 1.24
N PHE A 420 3.40 2.38 1.69
CA PHE A 420 3.41 3.00 3.02
C PHE A 420 3.03 2.04 4.14
N GLY A 421 2.55 0.83 3.84
CA GLY A 421 2.28 -0.20 4.85
C GLY A 421 3.49 -0.53 5.75
N PHE A 422 4.72 -0.28 5.29
CA PHE A 422 5.92 -0.44 6.13
C PHE A 422 5.93 0.48 7.36
N LEU A 423 5.30 1.66 7.28
CA LEU A 423 5.21 2.62 8.39
C LEU A 423 4.47 2.02 9.59
N GLN A 424 3.58 1.05 9.34
CA GLN A 424 2.86 0.30 10.37
C GLN A 424 3.41 -1.12 10.54
N GLN A 425 4.71 -1.33 10.28
CA GLN A 425 5.38 -2.64 10.40
C GLN A 425 4.74 -3.73 9.53
N GLY A 426 4.15 -3.35 8.37
CA GLY A 426 3.56 -4.30 7.43
C GLY A 426 4.62 -5.06 6.64
N TYR A 427 4.62 -6.40 6.74
CA TYR A 427 5.62 -7.27 6.10
C TYR A 427 5.76 -7.03 4.58
N GLY A 428 4.63 -6.96 3.86
CA GLY A 428 4.63 -6.71 2.42
C GLY A 428 5.23 -5.35 2.06
N GLY A 429 4.91 -4.30 2.81
CA GLY A 429 5.49 -2.97 2.62
C GLY A 429 6.99 -2.94 2.89
N ILE A 430 7.48 -3.65 3.93
CA ILE A 430 8.91 -3.75 4.22
C ILE A 430 9.64 -4.50 3.09
N CYS A 431 9.03 -5.56 2.53
CA CYS A 431 9.59 -6.26 1.38
C CYS A 431 9.63 -5.38 0.11
N LEU A 432 8.78 -4.37 0.00
CA LEU A 432 8.79 -3.39 -1.10
C LEU A 432 9.70 -2.19 -0.82
N LEU A 433 10.27 -2.08 0.38
CA LEU A 433 11.11 -0.95 0.76
C LEU A 433 12.38 -0.80 -0.09
N PRO A 434 13.05 -1.89 -0.56
CA PRO A 434 14.17 -1.75 -1.50
C PRO A 434 13.79 -1.07 -2.81
N VAL A 435 12.56 -1.30 -3.29
CA VAL A 435 12.02 -0.60 -4.46
C VAL A 435 11.78 0.86 -4.11
N LEU A 436 11.11 1.15 -2.98
CA LEU A 436 10.80 2.53 -2.55
C LEU A 436 12.05 3.38 -2.31
N ALA A 437 13.09 2.83 -1.67
CA ALA A 437 14.34 3.53 -1.38
C ALA A 437 15.08 3.97 -2.65
N ASP A 438 14.89 3.22 -3.74
CA ASP A 438 15.49 3.45 -5.06
C ASP A 438 14.51 4.09 -6.06
N SER A 439 13.52 4.85 -5.57
CA SER A 439 12.43 5.42 -6.39
C SER A 439 12.39 6.95 -6.43
N VAL A 440 11.91 7.48 -7.55
CA VAL A 440 11.22 8.78 -7.63
C VAL A 440 9.73 8.56 -7.38
N VAL A 441 9.13 9.30 -6.45
CA VAL A 441 7.75 9.07 -6.02
C VAL A 441 6.85 10.22 -6.48
N VAL A 442 5.73 9.88 -7.10
CA VAL A 442 4.63 10.78 -7.42
C VAL A 442 3.41 10.31 -6.64
N ILE A 443 2.80 11.19 -5.86
CA ILE A 443 1.57 10.92 -5.12
C ILE A 443 0.47 11.78 -5.73
N ASP A 444 -0.46 11.15 -6.46
CA ASP A 444 -1.57 11.86 -7.08
C ASP A 444 -2.80 11.86 -6.18
N GLU A 445 -3.62 12.89 -6.33
CA GLU A 445 -4.86 13.11 -5.58
C GLU A 445 -4.71 13.12 -4.04
N ILE A 446 -3.64 13.75 -3.53
CA ILE A 446 -3.37 13.83 -2.07
C ILE A 446 -4.50 14.48 -1.24
N HIS A 447 -5.37 15.25 -1.87
CA HIS A 447 -6.55 15.84 -1.23
C HIS A 447 -7.54 14.81 -0.70
N SER A 448 -7.55 13.59 -1.24
CA SER A 448 -8.45 12.52 -0.80
C SER A 448 -7.84 11.65 0.31
N PHE A 449 -6.68 12.02 0.86
CA PHE A 449 -6.11 11.33 1.99
C PHE A 449 -6.95 11.62 3.24
N ASP A 450 -7.32 10.57 3.96
CA ASP A 450 -7.83 10.70 5.32
C ASP A 450 -6.71 11.22 6.25
N THR A 451 -7.08 11.57 7.49
CA THR A 451 -6.13 12.12 8.47
C THR A 451 -4.98 11.14 8.74
N GLY A 452 -5.27 9.84 8.83
CA GLY A 452 -4.28 8.78 9.01
C GLY A 452 -3.23 8.72 7.89
N MET A 453 -3.68 8.67 6.63
CA MET A 453 -2.80 8.62 5.45
C MET A 453 -2.02 9.93 5.28
N PHE A 454 -2.63 11.07 5.55
CA PHE A 454 -1.94 12.36 5.46
C PHE A 454 -0.86 12.50 6.54
N SER A 455 -1.16 12.11 7.78
CA SER A 455 -0.17 12.01 8.86
C SER A 455 0.99 11.07 8.49
N ALA A 456 0.68 9.92 7.88
CA ALA A 456 1.70 8.99 7.40
C ALA A 456 2.61 9.61 6.32
N LEU A 457 2.04 10.39 5.39
CA LEU A 457 2.80 11.14 4.39
C LEU A 457 3.74 12.17 5.03
N LEU A 458 3.25 12.98 5.97
CA LEU A 458 4.07 13.99 6.65
C LEU A 458 5.27 13.35 7.36
N LYS A 459 5.04 12.27 8.10
CA LYS A 459 6.14 11.57 8.79
C LYS A 459 7.06 10.84 7.81
N PHE A 460 6.55 10.34 6.69
CA PHE A 460 7.39 9.78 5.63
C PHE A 460 8.38 10.82 5.10
N LEU A 461 7.88 12.01 4.76
CA LEU A 461 8.69 13.13 4.28
C LEU A 461 9.67 13.64 5.36
N ASP A 462 9.28 13.63 6.63
CA ASP A 462 10.13 14.02 7.74
C ASP A 462 11.25 13.01 8.01
N ARG A 463 10.97 11.69 7.96
CA ARG A 463 11.93 10.66 8.39
C ARG A 463 12.78 10.08 7.27
N PHE A 464 12.29 10.09 6.04
CA PHE A 464 12.98 9.46 4.91
C PHE A 464 13.38 10.48 3.86
N ASP A 465 14.45 10.19 3.12
CA ASP A 465 14.89 10.98 1.98
C ASP A 465 14.54 10.31 0.64
N ALA A 466 13.41 10.74 0.07
CA ALA A 466 12.97 10.40 -1.27
C ALA A 466 12.58 11.66 -2.05
N PRO A 467 12.77 11.68 -3.38
CA PRO A 467 12.17 12.70 -4.22
C PRO A 467 10.67 12.45 -4.32
N VAL A 468 9.86 13.44 -3.96
CA VAL A 468 8.39 13.32 -3.89
C VAL A 468 7.71 14.49 -4.60
N LEU A 469 6.87 14.18 -5.59
CA LEU A 469 5.93 15.11 -6.18
C LEU A 469 4.52 14.76 -5.72
N CYS A 470 3.93 15.64 -4.91
CA CYS A 470 2.51 15.57 -4.58
C CYS A 470 1.70 16.33 -5.64
N MET A 471 0.57 15.77 -6.08
CA MET A 471 -0.30 16.42 -7.05
C MET A 471 -1.75 16.43 -6.55
N THR A 472 -2.45 17.54 -6.79
CA THR A 472 -3.89 17.64 -6.57
C THR A 472 -4.48 18.87 -7.26
N ALA A 473 -5.79 18.94 -7.42
CA ALA A 473 -6.46 20.15 -7.88
C ALA A 473 -6.47 21.25 -6.80
N SER A 474 -6.74 20.87 -5.56
CA SER A 474 -6.82 21.79 -4.42
C SER A 474 -6.43 21.09 -3.13
N LEU A 475 -5.86 21.83 -2.19
CA LEU A 475 -5.48 21.32 -0.87
C LEU A 475 -5.75 22.39 0.19
N PRO A 476 -6.35 22.03 1.35
CA PRO A 476 -6.51 22.96 2.47
C PRO A 476 -5.20 23.66 2.84
N ALA A 477 -5.27 24.95 3.19
CA ALA A 477 -4.09 25.78 3.48
C ALA A 477 -3.18 25.15 4.55
N ARG A 478 -3.76 24.63 5.63
CA ARG A 478 -2.99 23.97 6.70
C ARG A 478 -2.23 22.73 6.23
N ARG A 479 -2.85 21.88 5.39
CA ARG A 479 -2.19 20.70 4.82
C ARG A 479 -1.07 21.12 3.85
N ARG A 480 -1.28 22.21 3.10
CA ARG A 480 -0.28 22.83 2.22
C ARG A 480 0.91 23.37 3.02
N GLU A 481 0.65 24.12 4.09
CA GLU A 481 1.66 24.66 5.02
C GLU A 481 2.47 23.54 5.68
N ALA A 482 1.82 22.45 6.11
CA ALA A 482 2.50 21.30 6.69
C ALA A 482 3.46 20.62 5.68
N LEU A 483 3.06 20.52 4.41
CA LEU A 483 3.93 20.01 3.35
C LEU A 483 5.08 20.99 3.04
N GLN A 484 4.82 22.29 3.00
CA GLN A 484 5.83 23.33 2.80
C GLN A 484 6.88 23.33 3.92
N ALA A 485 6.45 23.16 5.17
CA ALA A 485 7.34 23.05 6.32
C ALA A 485 8.31 21.85 6.22
N LEU A 486 7.94 20.82 5.44
CA LEU A 486 8.77 19.65 5.14
C LEU A 486 9.56 19.78 3.83
N GLY A 487 9.57 20.97 3.25
CA GLY A 487 10.38 21.35 2.09
C GLY A 487 9.72 21.12 0.74
N LEU A 488 8.39 20.93 0.66
CA LEU A 488 7.70 20.86 -0.63
C LEU A 488 7.54 22.25 -1.24
N GLU A 489 8.15 22.46 -2.40
CA GLU A 489 7.94 23.64 -3.23
C GLU A 489 6.54 23.61 -3.85
N VAL A 490 5.70 24.61 -3.54
CA VAL A 490 4.31 24.67 -4.03
C VAL A 490 4.28 25.39 -5.37
N PHE A 491 3.57 24.81 -6.32
CA PHE A 491 3.40 25.38 -7.65
C PHE A 491 1.97 25.18 -8.19
N PRO A 492 1.35 26.21 -8.80
CA PRO A 492 1.85 27.60 -8.87
C PRO A 492 1.90 28.26 -7.49
N ASP A 493 2.93 29.07 -7.25
CA ASP A 493 2.93 30.04 -6.14
C ASP A 493 1.99 31.20 -6.51
N GLU A 494 1.44 31.91 -5.52
CA GLU A 494 0.51 33.04 -5.69
C GLU A 494 1.02 34.12 -6.66
N LYS A 495 2.34 34.19 -6.83
CA LYS A 495 3.05 35.14 -7.72
C LYS A 495 3.08 34.72 -9.20
N GLN A 496 2.80 33.46 -9.50
CA GLN A 496 2.88 32.87 -10.84
C GLN A 496 1.46 32.60 -11.36
N GLN A 497 0.70 33.66 -11.58
CA GLN A 497 -0.63 33.57 -12.21
C GLN A 497 -0.46 33.18 -13.68
N PHE A 498 -0.69 31.90 -14.00
CA PHE A 498 -0.89 31.49 -15.38
C PHE A 498 -2.26 31.95 -15.85
N VAL A 499 -2.26 32.99 -16.69
CA VAL A 499 -3.46 33.67 -17.20
C VAL A 499 -4.47 32.70 -17.81
N ASP A 500 -4.03 31.63 -18.47
CA ASP A 500 -4.92 30.68 -19.17
C ASP A 500 -5.64 29.68 -18.25
N LEU A 501 -4.97 29.17 -17.21
CA LEU A 501 -5.58 28.26 -16.23
C LEU A 501 -6.61 29.00 -15.38
N GLU A 502 -6.24 30.19 -14.92
CA GLU A 502 -7.09 31.05 -14.10
C GLU A 502 -8.31 31.55 -14.92
N ARG A 503 -8.12 31.89 -16.19
CA ARG A 503 -9.20 32.28 -17.09
C ARG A 503 -10.20 31.15 -17.34
N ARG A 504 -9.75 29.90 -17.51
CA ARG A 504 -10.65 28.74 -17.64
C ARG A 504 -11.39 28.43 -16.34
N ALA A 505 -10.70 28.50 -15.20
CA ALA A 505 -11.25 28.17 -13.88
C ALA A 505 -12.32 29.17 -13.40
N ARG A 506 -12.21 30.45 -13.79
CA ARG A 506 -13.14 31.54 -13.42
C ARG A 506 -14.39 31.64 -14.30
N LEU A 507 -14.47 30.89 -15.40
CA LEU A 507 -15.67 30.91 -16.24
C LEU A 507 -16.82 30.16 -15.53
N PRO A 508 -18.05 30.72 -15.52
CA PRO A 508 -19.18 30.03 -14.89
C PRO A 508 -19.45 28.69 -15.57
N ARG A 509 -19.54 27.62 -14.77
CA ARG A 509 -19.74 26.25 -15.24
C ARG A 509 -21.05 25.63 -14.74
N TYR A 510 -21.48 26.03 -13.54
CA TYR A 510 -22.60 25.40 -12.85
C TYR A 510 -23.71 26.39 -12.53
N ARG A 511 -24.94 25.88 -12.47
CA ARG A 511 -26.05 26.49 -11.76
C ARG A 511 -26.47 25.57 -10.63
N ILE A 512 -26.20 25.98 -9.40
CA ILE A 512 -26.40 25.16 -8.20
C ILE A 512 -27.74 25.50 -7.55
N LYS A 513 -28.50 24.48 -7.16
CA LYS A 513 -29.79 24.62 -6.50
C LYS A 513 -29.93 23.61 -5.35
N LYS A 514 -30.24 24.11 -4.15
CA LYS A 514 -30.77 23.28 -3.07
C LYS A 514 -32.23 22.92 -3.34
N ILE A 515 -32.58 21.63 -3.31
CA ILE A 515 -33.94 21.13 -3.56
C ILE A 515 -34.54 20.48 -2.31
N LYS A 516 -35.89 20.37 -2.27
CA LYS A 516 -36.65 19.90 -1.11
C LYS A 516 -36.75 18.37 -1.08
N GLY A 517 -35.61 17.71 -0.89
CA GLY A 517 -35.54 16.26 -0.69
C GLY A 517 -35.68 15.43 -1.98
N MET A 518 -35.76 14.12 -1.76
CA MET A 518 -35.67 13.10 -2.80
C MET A 518 -36.85 13.08 -3.79
N GLY A 519 -38.08 13.39 -3.35
CA GLY A 519 -39.25 13.39 -4.25
C GLY A 519 -39.09 14.40 -5.41
N VAL A 520 -38.61 15.61 -5.09
CA VAL A 520 -38.29 16.63 -6.12
C VAL A 520 -37.13 16.19 -7.00
N ALA A 521 -36.16 15.46 -6.43
CA ALA A 521 -35.03 14.92 -7.17
C ALA A 521 -35.47 13.90 -8.24
N GLU A 522 -36.46 13.05 -7.91
CA GLU A 522 -37.04 12.10 -8.87
C GLU A 522 -37.74 12.78 -10.03
N GLU A 523 -38.52 13.81 -9.75
CA GLU A 523 -39.19 14.62 -10.78
C GLU A 523 -38.17 15.26 -11.73
N ILE A 524 -37.08 15.81 -11.19
CA ILE A 524 -35.98 16.39 -11.97
C ILE A 524 -35.31 15.32 -12.84
N ALA A 525 -35.00 14.16 -12.28
CA ALA A 525 -34.38 13.07 -13.03
C ALA A 525 -35.27 12.60 -14.19
N ARG A 526 -36.56 12.34 -13.92
CA ARG A 526 -37.55 11.91 -14.92
C ARG A 526 -37.68 12.93 -16.04
N LYS A 527 -37.79 14.21 -15.69
CA LYS A 527 -37.88 15.30 -16.66
C LYS A 527 -36.62 15.39 -17.52
N ALA A 528 -35.44 15.36 -16.90
CA ALA A 528 -34.17 15.48 -17.63
C ALA A 528 -33.94 14.30 -18.58
N VAL A 529 -34.27 13.07 -18.16
CA VAL A 529 -34.20 11.89 -19.04
C VAL A 529 -35.17 12.01 -20.21
N ALA A 530 -36.40 12.47 -19.97
CA ALA A 530 -37.39 12.71 -21.03
C ALA A 530 -36.98 13.83 -22.01
N GLU A 531 -36.11 14.74 -21.59
CA GLU A 531 -35.48 15.79 -22.42
C GLU A 531 -34.17 15.31 -23.08
N ASP A 532 -33.95 13.99 -23.15
CA ASP A 532 -32.77 13.33 -23.71
C ASP A 532 -31.43 13.69 -23.02
N ARG A 533 -31.46 14.20 -21.78
CA ARG A 533 -30.25 14.62 -21.05
C ARG A 533 -29.59 13.47 -20.30
N ARG A 534 -28.26 13.58 -20.13
CA ARG A 534 -27.48 12.65 -19.29
C ARG A 534 -27.52 13.08 -17.82
N VAL A 535 -28.09 12.22 -16.97
CA VAL A 535 -28.27 12.47 -15.53
C VAL A 535 -27.35 11.58 -14.72
N LEU A 536 -26.54 12.19 -13.84
CA LEU A 536 -25.78 11.51 -12.81
C LEU A 536 -26.42 11.79 -11.45
N TRP A 537 -26.84 10.75 -10.74
CA TRP A 537 -27.39 10.84 -9.39
C TRP A 537 -26.43 10.18 -8.39
N VAL A 538 -25.87 10.97 -7.47
CA VAL A 538 -24.90 10.50 -6.48
C VAL A 538 -25.53 10.46 -5.08
N VAL A 539 -25.52 9.29 -4.45
CA VAL A 539 -26.01 9.07 -3.07
C VAL A 539 -24.87 8.58 -2.18
N ASN A 540 -24.98 8.79 -0.86
CA ASN A 540 -23.86 8.58 0.06
C ASN A 540 -23.66 7.13 0.48
N THR A 541 -24.65 6.25 0.30
CA THR A 541 -24.54 4.85 0.73
C THR A 541 -24.99 3.87 -0.35
N VAL A 542 -24.42 2.67 -0.32
CA VAL A 542 -24.72 1.62 -1.30
C VAL A 542 -26.17 1.16 -1.20
N ASP A 543 -26.73 1.08 0.01
CA ASP A 543 -28.14 0.69 0.19
C ASP A 543 -29.10 1.70 -0.45
N ARG A 544 -28.79 2.99 -0.36
CA ARG A 544 -29.57 4.05 -1.00
C ARG A 544 -29.47 3.97 -2.52
N CYS A 545 -28.28 3.70 -3.04
CA CYS A 545 -28.05 3.52 -4.47
C CYS A 545 -28.92 2.40 -5.04
N GLN A 546 -28.92 1.24 -4.37
CA GLN A 546 -29.72 0.08 -4.74
C GLN A 546 -31.22 0.36 -4.62
N ALA A 547 -31.67 0.93 -3.50
CA ALA A 547 -33.09 1.23 -3.28
C ALA A 547 -33.65 2.22 -4.31
N LEU A 548 -32.88 3.25 -4.66
CA LEU A 548 -33.26 4.24 -5.66
C LEU A 548 -33.28 3.62 -7.07
N ALA A 549 -32.29 2.79 -7.41
CA ALA A 549 -32.27 2.08 -8.69
C ALA A 549 -33.50 1.20 -8.87
N SER A 550 -33.89 0.43 -7.83
CA SER A 550 -35.11 -0.37 -7.85
C SER A 550 -36.38 0.48 -7.96
N ARG A 551 -36.43 1.66 -7.34
CA ARG A 551 -37.60 2.54 -7.39
C ARG A 551 -37.77 3.24 -8.75
N MET A 552 -36.68 3.48 -9.46
CA MET A 552 -36.65 4.18 -10.74
C MET A 552 -36.53 3.21 -11.94
N THR A 553 -36.89 1.93 -11.76
CA THR A 553 -36.73 0.86 -12.76
C THR A 553 -37.33 1.20 -14.13
N ASP A 554 -38.38 2.03 -14.17
CA ASP A 554 -39.01 2.49 -15.41
C ASP A 554 -38.08 3.32 -16.31
N LEU A 555 -37.04 3.96 -15.73
CA LEU A 555 -36.00 4.67 -16.47
C LEU A 555 -34.78 3.79 -16.79
N GLN A 556 -34.80 2.51 -16.40
CA GLN A 556 -33.69 1.56 -16.54
C GLN A 556 -32.34 2.15 -16.06
N PRO A 557 -32.25 2.58 -14.79
CA PRO A 557 -31.09 3.30 -14.30
C PRO A 557 -29.86 2.40 -14.22
N LEU A 558 -28.71 2.94 -14.61
CA LEU A 558 -27.42 2.28 -14.43
C LEU A 558 -26.99 2.42 -12.96
N CYS A 559 -27.06 1.33 -12.19
CA CYS A 559 -26.63 1.28 -10.80
C CYS A 559 -25.13 0.95 -10.69
N TYR A 560 -24.33 1.81 -10.04
CA TYR A 560 -22.90 1.57 -9.90
C TYR A 560 -22.32 1.94 -8.52
N HIS A 561 -21.69 0.96 -7.88
CA HIS A 561 -21.14 1.06 -6.52
C HIS A 561 -20.08 -0.03 -6.24
N SER A 562 -19.60 -0.14 -4.99
CA SER A 562 -18.51 -1.07 -4.64
C SER A 562 -18.92 -2.53 -4.39
N ARG A 563 -20.15 -2.81 -3.95
CA ARG A 563 -20.63 -4.16 -3.57
C ARG A 563 -21.01 -5.08 -4.74
N PHE A 564 -20.20 -5.11 -5.79
CA PHE A 564 -20.32 -6.11 -6.86
C PHE A 564 -19.14 -7.10 -6.77
N THR A 565 -19.33 -8.31 -7.30
CA THR A 565 -18.19 -9.15 -7.71
C THR A 565 -17.30 -8.33 -8.64
N LEU A 566 -16.00 -8.55 -8.60
CA LEU A 566 -15.07 -7.74 -9.39
C LEU A 566 -15.40 -7.77 -10.90
N GLU A 567 -15.85 -8.93 -11.39
CA GLU A 567 -16.35 -9.11 -12.76
C GLU A 567 -17.55 -8.23 -13.08
N HIS A 568 -18.63 -8.34 -12.32
CA HIS A 568 -19.81 -7.51 -12.54
C HIS A 568 -19.51 -6.03 -12.31
N ARG A 569 -18.61 -5.69 -11.37
CA ARG A 569 -18.20 -4.32 -11.11
C ARG A 569 -17.58 -3.69 -12.36
N LYS A 570 -16.74 -4.44 -13.08
CA LYS A 570 -16.11 -3.94 -14.30
C LYS A 570 -17.11 -3.86 -15.46
N ALA A 571 -18.01 -4.84 -15.61
CA ALA A 571 -19.09 -4.76 -16.58
C ALA A 571 -19.93 -3.48 -16.37
N ARG A 572 -20.35 -3.22 -15.12
CA ARG A 572 -21.11 -2.00 -14.76
C ARG A 572 -20.31 -0.72 -14.95
N HIS A 573 -19.02 -0.72 -14.60
CA HIS A 573 -18.14 0.43 -14.87
C HIS A 573 -18.13 0.78 -16.36
N THR A 574 -17.88 -0.23 -17.21
CA THR A 574 -17.79 -0.06 -18.67
C THR A 574 -19.12 0.42 -19.25
N GLU A 575 -20.23 -0.18 -18.80
CA GLU A 575 -21.58 0.21 -19.18
C GLU A 575 -21.87 1.69 -18.85
N VAL A 576 -21.53 2.13 -17.63
CA VAL A 576 -21.71 3.52 -17.22
C VAL A 576 -20.86 4.47 -18.05
N VAL A 577 -19.54 4.22 -18.18
CA VAL A 577 -18.64 5.10 -18.94
C VAL A 577 -19.06 5.21 -20.40
N ASN A 578 -19.33 4.08 -21.04
CA ASN A 578 -19.79 4.06 -22.44
C ASN A 578 -21.11 4.83 -22.61
N ALA A 579 -22.04 4.71 -21.66
CA ALA A 579 -23.30 5.44 -21.72
C ALA A 579 -23.12 6.97 -21.64
N PHE A 580 -22.10 7.47 -20.94
CA PHE A 580 -21.78 8.91 -20.88
C PHE A 580 -20.97 9.39 -22.09
N GLN A 581 -20.21 8.52 -22.76
CA GLN A 581 -19.41 8.85 -23.93
C GLN A 581 -20.16 8.70 -25.27
N ASP A 582 -21.18 7.84 -25.31
CA ASP A 582 -22.00 7.61 -26.49
C ASP A 582 -22.92 8.80 -26.78
N SER A 583 -22.55 9.61 -27.77
CA SER A 583 -23.36 10.75 -28.22
C SER A 583 -24.69 10.36 -28.86
N SER A 584 -24.87 9.08 -29.24
CA SER A 584 -26.12 8.59 -29.84
C SER A 584 -27.16 8.21 -28.79
N ARG A 585 -26.74 7.95 -27.54
CA ARG A 585 -27.63 7.57 -26.45
C ARG A 585 -28.41 8.79 -25.95
N ARG A 586 -29.72 8.75 -26.18
CA ARG A 586 -30.67 9.79 -25.78
C ARG A 586 -31.28 9.45 -24.42
N GLY A 587 -31.19 10.37 -23.46
CA GLY A 587 -31.81 10.25 -22.14
C GLY A 587 -31.26 9.10 -21.30
N MET A 588 -30.49 9.39 -20.26
CA MET A 588 -29.99 8.33 -19.37
C MET A 588 -29.91 8.76 -17.91
N LEU A 589 -30.01 7.77 -17.03
CA LEU A 589 -29.83 7.95 -15.59
C LEU A 589 -28.80 6.94 -15.09
N ALA A 590 -27.71 7.44 -14.52
CA ALA A 590 -26.80 6.64 -13.71
C ALA A 590 -26.97 7.01 -12.23
N ILE A 591 -27.18 6.02 -11.38
CA ILE A 591 -27.25 6.18 -9.93
C ILE A 591 -25.99 5.55 -9.35
N THR A 592 -25.21 6.34 -8.62
CA THR A 592 -23.89 5.94 -8.15
C THR A 592 -23.66 6.36 -6.70
N THR A 593 -22.61 5.80 -6.10
CA THR A 593 -22.06 6.30 -4.84
C THR A 593 -20.80 7.14 -5.08
N GLN A 594 -19.96 7.32 -4.06
CA GLN A 594 -18.66 7.99 -4.15
C GLN A 594 -17.71 7.37 -5.20
N VAL A 595 -18.03 6.18 -5.72
CA VAL A 595 -17.27 5.55 -6.81
C VAL A 595 -17.19 6.42 -8.08
N CYS A 596 -18.09 7.39 -8.26
CA CYS A 596 -18.02 8.34 -9.38
C CYS A 596 -17.13 9.56 -9.15
N GLU A 597 -16.73 9.81 -7.90
CA GLU A 597 -15.94 10.99 -7.54
C GLU A 597 -14.53 10.89 -8.09
N MET A 598 -14.02 9.67 -8.26
CA MET A 598 -12.65 9.40 -8.71
C MET A 598 -12.68 8.57 -9.98
N SER A 599 -11.78 8.88 -10.92
CA SER A 599 -11.39 7.93 -11.98
C SER A 599 -12.47 7.47 -12.97
N LEU A 600 -13.64 8.11 -13.01
CA LEU A 600 -14.60 7.93 -14.10
C LEU A 600 -14.61 9.15 -15.02
N ASP A 601 -14.47 8.92 -16.33
CA ASP A 601 -14.66 9.94 -17.35
C ASP A 601 -16.14 10.14 -17.66
N LEU A 602 -16.87 10.71 -16.69
CA LEU A 602 -18.29 11.03 -16.84
C LEU A 602 -18.48 12.51 -17.16
N ASP A 603 -19.39 12.79 -18.10
CA ASP A 603 -19.81 14.14 -18.45
C ASP A 603 -21.33 14.27 -18.45
N ALA A 604 -21.89 14.56 -17.26
CA ALA A 604 -23.32 14.70 -17.04
C ALA A 604 -23.79 16.14 -17.29
N GLN A 605 -24.99 16.30 -17.87
CA GLN A 605 -25.63 17.61 -18.02
C GLN A 605 -26.46 18.00 -16.80
N VAL A 606 -26.92 17.00 -16.04
CA VAL A 606 -27.64 17.17 -14.78
C VAL A 606 -26.96 16.31 -13.72
N LEU A 607 -26.50 16.95 -12.65
CA LEU A 607 -26.05 16.30 -11.43
C LEU A 607 -27.11 16.42 -10.35
N ILE A 608 -27.52 15.30 -9.80
CA ILE A 608 -28.35 15.22 -8.59
C ILE A 608 -27.48 14.62 -7.50
N SER A 609 -27.39 15.24 -6.33
CA SER A 609 -26.54 14.74 -5.26
C SER A 609 -27.19 14.84 -3.88
N GLU A 610 -27.03 13.80 -3.07
CA GLU A 610 -27.16 13.94 -1.62
C GLU A 610 -26.10 14.90 -1.09
N LEU A 611 -26.45 15.70 -0.09
CA LEU A 611 -25.52 16.54 0.63
C LEU A 611 -24.35 15.69 1.14
N ALA A 612 -23.14 16.20 1.03
CA ALA A 612 -21.91 15.54 1.43
C ALA A 612 -20.92 16.60 1.92
N PRO A 613 -19.77 16.18 2.50
CA PRO A 613 -18.68 17.09 2.80
C PRO A 613 -18.26 17.90 1.57
N ILE A 614 -17.75 19.12 1.80
CA ILE A 614 -17.37 20.07 0.73
C ILE A 614 -16.47 19.42 -0.33
N PRO A 615 -15.39 18.68 0.02
CA PRO A 615 -14.53 18.06 -0.99
C PRO A 615 -15.28 17.09 -1.91
N ALA A 616 -16.15 16.24 -1.34
CA ALA A 616 -16.96 15.29 -2.11
C ALA A 616 -17.93 16.01 -3.04
N LEU A 617 -18.61 17.07 -2.58
CA LEU A 617 -19.50 17.89 -3.41
C LEU A 617 -18.76 18.47 -4.63
N ILE A 618 -17.57 19.04 -4.43
CA ILE A 618 -16.77 19.62 -5.50
C ILE A 618 -16.37 18.55 -6.52
N GLN A 619 -15.95 17.36 -6.06
CA GLN A 619 -15.59 16.25 -6.95
C GLN A 619 -16.79 15.75 -7.78
N ARG A 620 -17.96 15.62 -7.15
CA ARG A 620 -19.21 15.28 -7.85
C ARG A 620 -19.56 16.33 -8.90
N MET A 621 -19.48 17.61 -8.56
CA MET A 621 -19.70 18.73 -9.50
C MET A 621 -18.70 18.70 -10.66
N GLY A 622 -17.46 18.26 -10.41
CA GLY A 622 -16.45 18.05 -11.44
C GLY A 622 -16.87 17.08 -12.56
N ARG A 623 -17.83 16.18 -12.31
CA ARG A 623 -18.43 15.25 -13.29
C ARG A 623 -19.61 15.84 -14.07
N CYS A 624 -20.01 17.08 -13.75
CA CYS A 624 -21.05 17.80 -14.46
C CYS A 624 -20.45 18.77 -15.47
N ASN A 625 -20.85 18.66 -16.73
CA ASN A 625 -20.50 19.59 -17.80
C ASN A 625 -18.97 19.79 -17.94
N ARG A 626 -18.24 18.68 -18.03
CA ARG A 626 -16.77 18.58 -18.06
C ARG A 626 -16.15 19.14 -19.34
N HIS A 627 -16.81 18.98 -20.49
CA HIS A 627 -16.31 19.44 -21.79
C HIS A 627 -17.02 20.70 -22.33
N SER A 628 -17.79 21.40 -21.49
CA SER A 628 -18.71 22.49 -21.86
C SER A 628 -18.13 23.56 -22.79
N GLN A 629 -16.87 23.94 -22.57
CA GLN A 629 -16.21 25.00 -23.33
C GLN A 629 -15.77 24.58 -24.73
N GLN A 630 -15.55 23.29 -24.97
CA GLN A 630 -15.24 22.80 -26.32
C GLN A 630 -16.50 22.69 -27.19
N ARG A 631 -17.69 22.60 -26.57
CA ARG A 631 -18.95 22.30 -27.25
C ARG A 631 -19.95 23.46 -27.32
N GLY A 632 -19.69 24.59 -26.65
CA GLY A 632 -20.60 25.73 -26.60
C GLY A 632 -21.93 25.43 -25.88
N GLU A 633 -21.92 24.45 -24.98
CA GLU A 633 -23.12 23.94 -24.29
C GLU A 633 -23.57 24.84 -23.12
N PRO A 634 -24.86 24.80 -22.73
CA PRO A 634 -25.38 25.53 -21.57
C PRO A 634 -24.71 25.10 -20.24
N LEU A 635 -24.88 25.92 -19.19
CA LEU A 635 -24.35 25.63 -17.85
C LEU A 635 -24.87 24.29 -17.31
N GLY A 636 -24.01 23.58 -16.57
CA GLY A 636 -24.36 22.32 -15.93
C GLY A 636 -25.36 22.54 -14.80
N GLU A 637 -26.39 21.70 -14.71
CA GLU A 637 -27.42 21.81 -13.69
C GLU A 637 -27.08 20.94 -12.48
N VAL A 638 -26.89 21.56 -11.31
CA VAL A 638 -26.50 20.85 -10.07
C VAL A 638 -27.61 21.01 -9.03
N ASN A 639 -28.21 19.89 -8.63
CA ASN A 639 -29.31 19.83 -7.67
C ASN A 639 -28.88 19.04 -6.43
N VAL A 640 -28.90 19.68 -5.25
CA VAL A 640 -28.45 19.06 -3.98
C VAL A 640 -29.58 18.98 -2.96
N TYR A 641 -29.73 17.84 -2.29
CA TYR A 641 -30.72 17.64 -1.23
C TYR A 641 -30.11 17.02 0.03
N ASP A 642 -30.67 17.33 1.21
CA ASP A 642 -30.24 16.72 2.47
C ASP A 642 -30.60 15.21 2.48
N PRO A 643 -29.65 14.30 2.81
CA PRO A 643 -29.93 12.87 2.90
C PRO A 643 -30.78 12.53 4.13
N GLU A 644 -31.42 11.35 4.12
CA GLU A 644 -32.18 10.83 5.27
C GLU A 644 -31.30 10.51 6.49
N SER A 645 -30.01 10.23 6.26
CA SER A 645 -29.00 9.96 7.28
C SER A 645 -27.67 10.57 6.83
N ASN A 646 -26.84 11.00 7.79
CA ASN A 646 -25.54 11.59 7.50
C ASN A 646 -24.46 10.56 7.13
N LEU A 647 -24.72 9.26 7.34
CA LEU A 647 -23.74 8.23 7.04
C LEU A 647 -23.26 8.30 5.58
N PRO A 648 -21.96 8.08 5.31
CA PRO A 648 -20.90 7.72 6.25
C PRO A 648 -20.21 8.93 6.91
N TYR A 649 -20.73 10.14 6.74
CA TYR A 649 -20.00 11.37 7.10
C TYR A 649 -20.37 11.88 8.50
N PRO A 650 -19.41 12.49 9.22
CA PRO A 650 -19.66 13.18 10.48
C PRO A 650 -20.64 14.35 10.31
N GLN A 651 -21.43 14.63 11.36
CA GLN A 651 -22.40 15.73 11.38
C GLN A 651 -21.75 17.10 11.13
N GLU A 652 -20.52 17.30 11.58
CA GLU A 652 -19.77 18.56 11.44
C GLU A 652 -19.48 18.86 9.97
N GLU A 653 -18.89 17.91 9.24
CA GLU A 653 -18.62 18.05 7.80
C GLU A 653 -19.89 18.27 6.98
N MET A 654 -20.97 17.57 7.35
CA MET A 654 -22.28 17.73 6.71
C MET A 654 -22.88 19.13 6.95
N THR A 655 -22.60 19.72 8.12
CA THR A 655 -23.04 21.09 8.45
C THR A 655 -22.31 22.12 7.58
N LEU A 656 -20.99 21.99 7.44
CA LEU A 656 -20.20 22.84 6.54
C LEU A 656 -20.65 22.70 5.07
N GLY A 657 -20.91 21.46 4.62
CA GLY A 657 -21.47 21.22 3.29
C GLY A 657 -22.81 21.92 3.08
N ARG A 658 -23.67 21.95 4.10
CA ARG A 658 -24.97 22.65 4.05
C ARG A 658 -24.81 24.15 3.90
N GLU A 659 -23.87 24.75 4.63
CA GLU A 659 -23.57 26.17 4.58
C GLU A 659 -23.02 26.58 3.20
N LEU A 660 -22.09 25.78 2.64
CA LEU A 660 -21.58 25.97 1.28
C LEU A 660 -22.71 26.00 0.25
N ILE A 661 -23.57 24.98 0.25
CA ILE A 661 -24.68 24.89 -0.70
C ILE A 661 -25.68 26.04 -0.49
N GLY A 662 -25.87 26.49 0.75
CA GLY A 662 -26.63 27.70 1.07
C GLY A 662 -26.06 28.96 0.40
N LYS A 663 -24.75 29.18 0.48
CA LYS A 663 -24.05 30.31 -0.15
C LYS A 663 -24.09 30.29 -1.69
N LEU A 664 -24.14 29.09 -2.28
CA LEU A 664 -24.06 28.87 -3.74
C LEU A 664 -25.42 28.78 -4.44
N THR A 665 -26.49 28.47 -3.71
CA THR A 665 -27.82 28.27 -4.30
C THR A 665 -28.28 29.52 -5.06
N GLY A 666 -28.64 29.34 -6.33
CA GLY A 666 -29.12 30.40 -7.22
C GLY A 666 -28.03 31.22 -7.91
N LYS A 667 -26.75 31.00 -7.58
CA LYS A 667 -25.62 31.65 -8.25
C LYS A 667 -25.14 30.84 -9.46
N ARG A 668 -24.50 31.56 -10.40
CA ARG A 668 -23.66 30.93 -11.42
C ARG A 668 -22.28 30.77 -10.81
N THR A 669 -21.77 29.54 -10.80
CA THR A 669 -20.57 29.19 -10.05
C THR A 669 -19.51 28.65 -10.99
N SER A 670 -18.29 29.15 -10.85
CA SER A 670 -17.11 28.65 -11.53
C SER A 670 -16.37 27.61 -10.68
N GLN A 671 -15.35 26.95 -11.24
CA GLN A 671 -14.54 26.02 -10.46
C GLN A 671 -13.70 26.76 -9.41
N ALA A 672 -13.21 27.95 -9.74
CA ALA A 672 -12.45 28.79 -8.82
C ALA A 672 -13.29 29.25 -7.61
N ASP A 673 -14.57 29.53 -7.81
CA ASP A 673 -15.48 29.91 -6.70
C ASP A 673 -15.65 28.77 -5.69
N LEU A 674 -15.72 27.51 -6.18
CA LEU A 674 -15.83 26.33 -5.32
C LEU A 674 -14.55 26.11 -4.51
N GLU A 675 -13.39 26.28 -5.15
CA GLU A 675 -12.08 26.12 -4.51
C GLU A 675 -11.83 27.20 -3.46
N GLY A 676 -12.15 28.46 -3.75
CA GLY A 676 -12.02 29.55 -2.77
C GLY A 676 -12.94 29.38 -1.55
N LEU A 677 -14.16 28.85 -1.75
CA LEU A 677 -15.05 28.54 -0.62
C LEU A 677 -14.54 27.34 0.20
N LEU A 678 -13.98 26.31 -0.44
CA LEU A 678 -13.36 25.20 0.28
C LEU A 678 -12.26 25.70 1.22
N GLU A 679 -11.42 26.63 0.76
CA GLU A 679 -10.39 27.27 1.60
C GLU A 679 -10.99 28.05 2.78
N GLU A 680 -12.03 28.85 2.54
CA GLU A 680 -12.74 29.58 3.59
C GLU A 680 -13.23 28.64 4.71
N PHE A 681 -13.89 27.53 4.35
CA PHE A 681 -14.48 26.60 5.32
C PHE A 681 -13.46 25.68 5.99
N THR A 682 -12.36 25.30 5.32
CA THR A 682 -11.34 24.41 5.90
C THR A 682 -10.37 25.14 6.81
N SER A 683 -10.18 26.45 6.65
CA SER A 683 -9.38 27.27 7.57
C SER A 683 -9.93 27.32 9.01
N ALA A 684 -11.21 26.94 9.20
CA ALA A 684 -11.92 27.01 10.47
C ALA A 684 -11.93 25.72 11.31
N GLN A 685 -11.37 24.59 10.82
CA GLN A 685 -11.36 23.32 11.57
C GLN A 685 -10.10 23.15 12.46
N GLU A 686 -10.30 22.59 13.67
CA GLU A 686 -9.26 22.33 14.68
C GLU A 686 -8.21 21.30 14.24
N ALA A 687 -7.15 21.14 15.04
CA ALA A 687 -5.99 20.29 14.75
C ALA A 687 -6.34 18.81 14.50
N GLU A 688 -6.09 18.36 13.26
CA GLU A 688 -5.90 16.94 12.94
C GLU A 688 -4.86 16.35 13.91
N GLY A 689 -5.28 15.36 14.71
CA GLY A 689 -4.39 14.69 15.66
C GLY A 689 -3.31 13.89 14.94
N GLU A 690 -2.07 13.91 15.45
CA GLU A 690 -0.99 13.09 14.90
C GLU A 690 -1.28 11.60 15.15
N ARG A 691 -1.28 10.78 14.08
CA ARG A 691 -1.36 9.32 14.21
C ARG A 691 0.01 8.73 14.53
N LEU A 692 0.06 7.79 15.46
CA LEU A 692 1.28 7.06 15.80
C LEU A 692 1.75 6.19 14.63
N ILE A 693 3.04 6.24 14.33
CA ILE A 693 3.67 5.39 13.31
C ILE A 693 4.55 4.35 14.00
N ALA A 694 4.10 3.10 14.02
CA ALA A 694 4.78 2.01 14.74
C ALA A 694 6.24 1.82 14.29
N PHE A 695 6.53 1.95 13.00
CA PHE A 695 7.89 1.77 12.47
C PHE A 695 8.92 2.73 13.06
N VAL A 696 8.51 3.97 13.36
CA VAL A 696 9.36 5.01 13.95
C VAL A 696 9.23 5.03 15.47
N ALA A 697 8.05 4.72 16.00
CA ALA A 697 7.73 4.86 17.41
C ALA A 697 8.14 3.66 18.27
N ASP A 698 8.23 2.45 17.72
CA ASP A 698 8.48 1.26 18.53
C ASP A 698 9.96 1.11 18.95
N GLY A 699 10.89 1.79 18.27
CA GLY A 699 12.32 1.72 18.54
C GLY A 699 12.84 0.28 18.48
N PHE A 700 13.37 -0.21 19.61
CA PHE A 700 13.92 -1.57 19.70
C PHE A 700 12.87 -2.69 19.56
N TRP A 701 11.59 -2.39 19.78
CA TRP A 701 10.52 -3.37 19.63
C TRP A 701 9.85 -3.30 18.25
N SER A 702 9.03 -4.31 17.94
CA SER A 702 8.10 -4.30 16.80
C SER A 702 6.73 -4.76 17.31
N ARG A 703 5.84 -3.80 17.60
CA ARG A 703 4.47 -4.10 18.04
C ARG A 703 3.69 -4.59 16.83
N GLY A 704 3.50 -5.91 16.76
CA GLY A 704 2.68 -6.52 15.71
C GLY A 704 1.20 -6.29 16.00
N GLY A 705 0.63 -5.23 15.43
CA GLY A 705 -0.78 -4.89 15.59
C GLY A 705 -1.24 -4.05 14.41
N ALA A 706 -2.24 -4.57 13.71
CA ALA A 706 -2.79 -4.02 12.47
C ALA A 706 -3.58 -2.73 12.73
N GLU A 707 -2.89 -1.62 12.99
CA GLU A 707 -3.43 -0.35 12.58
C GLU A 707 -3.27 -0.26 11.07
N GLU A 708 -4.36 -0.52 10.34
CA GLU A 708 -4.40 -0.23 8.91
C GLU A 708 -4.11 1.26 8.72
N LEU A 709 -3.35 1.59 7.66
CA LEU A 709 -2.92 2.97 7.35
C LEU A 709 -4.13 3.92 7.26
N ARG A 710 -5.27 3.37 6.85
CA ARG A 710 -6.57 4.04 6.72
C ARG A 710 -7.33 4.06 8.03
N GLU A 711 -8.21 5.04 8.15
CA GLU A 711 -9.25 4.99 9.18
C GLU A 711 -10.31 3.96 8.75
N ASN A 712 -10.31 2.82 9.43
CA ASN A 712 -11.21 1.73 9.10
C ASN A 712 -12.63 2.03 9.63
N GLU A 713 -13.44 2.66 8.79
CA GLU A 713 -14.89 2.47 8.84
C GLU A 713 -15.37 1.40 7.85
N ASP A 714 -14.51 0.43 7.49
CA ASP A 714 -14.89 -0.63 6.56
C ASP A 714 -15.81 -1.66 7.22
N PHE A 715 -17.12 -1.38 7.13
CA PHE A 715 -18.22 -2.29 7.47
C PHE A 715 -18.24 -3.58 6.62
N THR A 716 -17.35 -3.71 5.62
CA THR A 716 -17.32 -4.82 4.65
C THR A 716 -16.03 -5.64 4.71
N VAL A 717 -16.13 -6.90 4.29
CA VAL A 717 -15.01 -7.86 4.17
C VAL A 717 -15.08 -8.53 2.80
N PRO A 718 -13.95 -8.95 2.23
CA PRO A 718 -13.94 -9.67 0.96
C PRO A 718 -14.51 -11.08 1.16
N ALA A 719 -15.47 -11.46 0.33
CA ALA A 719 -16.09 -12.77 0.35
C ALA A 719 -16.26 -13.33 -1.06
N VAL A 720 -16.39 -14.65 -1.16
CA VAL A 720 -16.85 -15.36 -2.36
C VAL A 720 -18.28 -15.83 -2.10
N LEU A 721 -19.15 -15.78 -3.11
CA LEU A 721 -20.52 -16.30 -2.97
C LEU A 721 -20.50 -17.81 -2.81
N ASP A 722 -21.38 -18.37 -1.98
CA ASP A 722 -21.48 -19.81 -1.74
C ASP A 722 -21.68 -20.65 -3.02
N SER A 723 -22.35 -20.10 -4.03
CA SER A 723 -22.49 -20.69 -5.38
C SER A 723 -21.18 -20.76 -6.15
N ASP A 724 -20.24 -19.84 -5.90
CA ASP A 724 -19.06 -19.60 -6.74
C ASP A 724 -17.78 -20.17 -6.11
N VAL A 725 -17.89 -20.80 -4.91
CA VAL A 725 -16.74 -21.36 -4.18
C VAL A 725 -16.00 -22.41 -5.01
N GLU A 726 -16.73 -23.32 -5.67
CA GLU A 726 -16.10 -24.38 -6.47
C GLU A 726 -15.43 -23.82 -7.74
N ASP A 727 -16.02 -22.80 -8.37
CA ASP A 727 -15.43 -22.12 -9.54
C ASP A 727 -14.16 -21.33 -9.16
N TYR A 728 -14.19 -20.65 -8.00
CA TYR A 728 -13.01 -20.02 -7.42
C TYR A 728 -11.90 -21.05 -7.13
N LEU A 729 -12.24 -22.22 -6.58
CA LEU A 729 -11.25 -23.28 -6.34
C LEU A 729 -10.73 -23.88 -7.65
N ALA A 730 -11.57 -23.99 -8.69
CA ALA A 730 -11.17 -24.49 -10.00
C ALA A 730 -10.17 -23.56 -10.70
N THR A 731 -10.39 -22.24 -10.64
CA THR A 731 -9.42 -21.25 -11.17
C THR A 731 -8.08 -21.35 -10.46
N ARG A 732 -8.07 -21.53 -9.12
CA ARG A 732 -6.82 -21.76 -8.37
C ARG A 732 -6.08 -23.04 -8.77
N ARG A 733 -6.78 -24.14 -9.07
CA ARG A 733 -6.14 -25.37 -9.56
C ARG A 733 -5.47 -25.20 -10.93
N LYS A 734 -5.97 -24.27 -11.74
CA LYS A 734 -5.43 -23.93 -13.07
C LYS A 734 -4.39 -22.80 -13.03
N ASP A 735 -4.05 -22.30 -11.83
CA ASP A 735 -3.22 -21.11 -11.65
C ASP A 735 -3.79 -19.87 -12.39
N GLU A 736 -5.13 -19.74 -12.39
CA GLU A 736 -5.87 -18.59 -12.93
C GLU A 736 -6.36 -17.66 -11.80
N PRO A 737 -6.47 -16.33 -12.03
CA PRO A 737 -6.92 -15.40 -11.01
C PRO A 737 -8.39 -15.62 -10.66
N GLY A 738 -8.66 -15.93 -9.38
CA GLY A 738 -10.01 -16.05 -8.85
C GLY A 738 -10.63 -14.73 -8.38
N ASP A 739 -9.92 -13.60 -8.49
CA ASP A 739 -10.37 -12.30 -7.94
C ASP A 739 -11.69 -11.81 -8.55
N GLY A 740 -12.05 -12.30 -9.74
CA GLY A 740 -13.34 -12.03 -10.40
C GLY A 740 -14.55 -12.36 -9.53
N PHE A 741 -14.45 -13.43 -8.72
CA PHE A 741 -15.51 -13.91 -7.83
C PHE A 741 -15.55 -13.18 -6.47
N VAL A 742 -14.58 -12.32 -6.19
CA VAL A 742 -14.50 -11.63 -4.88
C VAL A 742 -15.46 -10.45 -4.86
N VAL A 743 -16.32 -10.41 -3.84
CA VAL A 743 -17.31 -9.36 -3.59
C VAL A 743 -17.11 -8.76 -2.18
N PRO A 744 -17.16 -7.41 -2.02
CA PRO A 744 -17.21 -6.79 -0.70
C PRO A 744 -18.58 -6.97 -0.05
N VAL A 745 -18.62 -7.61 1.13
CA VAL A 745 -19.87 -7.97 1.84
C VAL A 745 -19.86 -7.42 3.26
N PRO A 746 -20.96 -6.85 3.79
CA PRO A 746 -20.97 -6.37 5.17
C PRO A 746 -20.71 -7.51 6.17
N ARG A 747 -19.83 -7.29 7.16
CA ARG A 747 -19.32 -8.33 8.08
C ARG A 747 -20.38 -9.24 8.69
N ARG A 748 -21.58 -8.72 8.98
CA ARG A 748 -22.68 -9.47 9.57
C ARG A 748 -23.30 -10.56 8.67
N PHE A 749 -23.00 -10.55 7.38
CA PHE A 749 -23.54 -11.51 6.39
C PHE A 749 -22.56 -12.61 5.99
N VAL A 750 -21.35 -12.62 6.54
CA VAL A 750 -20.39 -13.68 6.26
C VAL A 750 -20.70 -14.93 7.07
N GLN A 751 -20.65 -16.09 6.41
CA GLN A 751 -20.75 -17.40 7.04
C GLN A 751 -19.38 -17.86 7.60
N ARG A 752 -19.33 -19.06 8.19
CA ARG A 752 -18.08 -19.70 8.65
C ARG A 752 -17.05 -19.76 7.52
N ARG A 753 -15.77 -19.61 7.86
CA ARG A 753 -14.65 -19.74 6.91
C ARG A 753 -14.58 -21.16 6.34
N ASP A 754 -14.51 -21.28 5.02
CA ASP A 754 -14.14 -22.52 4.35
C ASP A 754 -12.62 -22.68 4.43
N SER A 755 -12.14 -23.78 5.02
CA SER A 755 -10.70 -24.05 5.19
C SER A 755 -9.95 -24.19 3.86
N ARG A 756 -10.66 -24.38 2.74
CA ARG A 756 -10.09 -24.46 1.39
C ARG A 756 -9.81 -23.08 0.79
N LEU A 757 -10.42 -22.03 1.32
CA LEU A 757 -10.19 -20.66 0.87
C LEU A 757 -9.02 -20.01 1.63
N PRO A 758 -8.33 -19.02 1.02
CA PRO A 758 -7.35 -18.20 1.71
C PRO A 758 -7.92 -17.59 3.01
N GLY A 759 -7.11 -17.52 4.07
CA GLY A 759 -7.58 -17.11 5.41
C GLY A 759 -8.13 -15.68 5.53
N PHE A 760 -8.01 -14.86 4.48
CA PHE A 760 -8.58 -13.52 4.38
C PHE A 760 -9.95 -13.47 3.68
N LEU A 761 -10.35 -14.53 2.96
CA LEU A 761 -11.63 -14.61 2.26
C LEU A 761 -12.69 -15.30 3.11
N TYR A 762 -13.89 -14.73 3.08
CA TYR A 762 -15.08 -15.28 3.70
C TYR A 762 -16.03 -15.88 2.66
N VAL A 763 -17.07 -16.58 3.12
CA VAL A 763 -18.16 -17.05 2.25
C VAL A 763 -19.42 -16.23 2.57
N ALA A 764 -20.12 -15.79 1.53
CA ALA A 764 -21.37 -15.03 1.64
C ALA A 764 -22.50 -15.72 0.87
N PRO A 765 -23.77 -15.59 1.30
CA PRO A 765 -24.89 -16.24 0.61
C PRO A 765 -25.18 -15.61 -0.76
N SER A 766 -25.16 -16.41 -1.82
CA SER A 766 -25.53 -16.00 -3.19
C SER A 766 -26.97 -15.51 -3.30
N SER A 767 -27.87 -15.95 -2.40
CA SER A 767 -29.26 -15.50 -2.35
C SER A 767 -29.45 -14.00 -2.11
N HIS A 768 -28.40 -13.30 -1.67
CA HIS A 768 -28.37 -11.85 -1.47
C HIS A 768 -27.77 -11.09 -2.67
N TYR A 769 -27.34 -11.78 -3.72
CA TYR A 769 -26.61 -11.17 -4.83
C TYR A 769 -27.48 -11.08 -6.10
N VAL A 770 -27.49 -9.90 -6.73
CA VAL A 770 -28.18 -9.64 -8.00
C VAL A 770 -27.18 -8.98 -8.95
N ALA A 771 -27.05 -9.44 -10.19
CA ALA A 771 -26.01 -8.94 -11.10
C ALA A 771 -26.14 -7.44 -11.44
N GLU A 772 -27.36 -6.91 -11.39
CA GLU A 772 -27.72 -5.51 -11.66
C GLU A 772 -27.55 -4.59 -10.45
N LEU A 773 -27.66 -5.14 -9.24
CA LEU A 773 -27.67 -4.36 -7.99
C LEU A 773 -26.55 -4.73 -7.02
N GLY A 774 -25.76 -5.77 -7.31
CA GLY A 774 -24.71 -6.30 -6.44
C GLY A 774 -25.26 -7.01 -5.20
N PHE A 775 -24.48 -7.01 -4.12
CA PHE A 775 -24.83 -7.64 -2.86
C PHE A 775 -25.81 -6.77 -2.05
N LEU A 776 -26.97 -7.33 -1.73
CA LEU A 776 -28.09 -6.70 -1.03
C LEU A 776 -28.11 -7.08 0.46
N LYS A 777 -28.46 -6.13 1.34
CA LYS A 777 -28.68 -6.44 2.77
C LYS A 777 -29.94 -7.26 3.02
N GLU A 778 -30.92 -7.16 2.13
CA GLU A 778 -32.16 -7.91 2.16
C GLU A 778 -32.24 -8.76 0.90
N ALA A 779 -32.51 -10.07 1.05
CA ALA A 779 -32.66 -10.95 -0.09
C ALA A 779 -33.87 -10.48 -0.93
N PRO A 780 -33.76 -10.46 -2.27
CA PRO A 780 -34.89 -10.13 -3.13
C PRO A 780 -36.03 -11.11 -2.85
N LYS A 781 -37.25 -10.59 -2.70
CA LYS A 781 -38.44 -11.45 -2.60
C LYS A 781 -38.51 -12.24 -3.90
N ARG A 782 -38.46 -13.58 -3.82
CA ARG A 782 -38.74 -14.44 -4.98
C ARG A 782 -40.15 -14.12 -5.46
N GLU A 783 -40.27 -13.30 -6.50
CA GLU A 783 -41.51 -13.22 -7.24
C GLU A 783 -41.77 -14.64 -7.77
N ARG A 784 -42.91 -15.20 -7.38
CA ARG A 784 -43.40 -16.44 -7.99
C ARG A 784 -43.41 -16.18 -9.48
N ALA A 785 -42.63 -16.94 -10.23
CA ALA A 785 -42.74 -17.01 -11.68
C ALA A 785 -44.22 -17.21 -12.01
N VAL A 786 -44.88 -16.15 -12.44
CA VAL A 786 -46.16 -16.25 -13.11
C VAL A 786 -45.78 -16.77 -14.48
N VAL A 787 -46.00 -18.07 -14.67
CA VAL A 787 -46.03 -18.68 -16.00
C VAL A 787 -47.11 -17.94 -16.78
N LEU A 788 -46.69 -17.13 -17.75
CA LEU A 788 -47.49 -16.69 -18.88
C LEU A 788 -46.66 -16.83 -20.15
#